data_AF-F4W5H3-F1
#
_entry.id   AF-F4W5H3-F1
#
_cell.length_a   1.000
_cell.length_b   1.000
_cell.length_c   1.000
_cell.angle_alpha   90.00
_cell.angle_beta   90.00
_cell.angle_gamma   90.00
#
_symmetry.space_group_name_H-M   'P 1'
#
loop_
_entity.id
_entity.type
_entity.pdbx_description
1 polymer ?
#
loop_
_entity_poly.entity_id
_entity_poly.type
_entity_poly.pdbx_seq_one_letter_code
_entity_poly.pdbx_strand_id
1 'polypeptide(L)'
;MTRDDRTEFATDRADRLCQLSGRGSNARNVPYLAFIEELGKENLGKERAKYEESVRFALHRDRRPRRRGWKDRDNIASVEEGEEEEEEVVEGRPWRGGGGPRMWHLLLFLVLGATLGLGATPAPGALHERVKYLEVSENVRPGTRVGFIDIDSPPYLIAPVPGSPVETDLIIESATGEIRTRVPLDRETRPSYSLVALPRVRVVITVLDENDNAPTFAVDHVYIEFPENSPRDQRGRDGVLYLDLQIAGSLDREIRSRYHLVIEALDGGTPPLRSHLNVNVTVQDVNDNPPVFNQTRYDANVPENATVGTPVLAVNATDADAGDNGRIEYSINRRQSDREEMFRIDPETGMVYVNKALDFESKERHELVIVARDRGAQPLEASTFLSIRVTDVNDNQPDITVIFLSDDATPKISESAQLGEFVARISVSDPDSRTEYSNATVTLTGGEGHFGLTTRDNIIYLVVVERPLDREEQSVYELSVEATDAGTPPLCAERTFRLLVTDVNDNAPKFEHERYEAHLLEASEPGTSVIQVFAIDLDEGVNSAVRYSLANATWFAIDETTGLITTVTHVDCEANPAPILVVYATDSGRPPLSSSATVRVTVHDLNDNEPIFEKPLYNATVPENMPVGRCFLKNANKFSPDNPMGCFTRVGAASLRPAERAAVRICIHSTMTRPGWNKG
;
A
#
# COMPACT_ATOMS: atom_id res chain seq x y z
N MET A 1 -37.94 -34.76 -14.26
CA MET A 1 -39.40 -34.51 -14.12
C MET A 1 -39.67 -34.20 -12.66
N THR A 2 -40.58 -33.26 -12.36
CA THR A 2 -41.10 -32.88 -11.00
C THR A 2 -40.01 -32.63 -9.93
N ARG A 3 -39.67 -31.41 -9.49
CA ARG A 3 -40.42 -30.17 -9.19
C ARG A 3 -41.39 -30.29 -8.01
N ASP A 4 -41.11 -29.43 -7.02
CA ASP A 4 -41.88 -29.01 -5.83
C ASP A 4 -42.26 -30.06 -4.77
N ASP A 5 -41.65 -29.97 -3.58
CA ASP A 5 -42.42 -29.72 -2.35
C ASP A 5 -41.57 -29.18 -1.17
N ARG A 6 -42.16 -28.24 -0.41
CA ARG A 6 -41.92 -27.87 1.02
C ARG A 6 -40.60 -27.22 1.50
N THR A 7 -40.73 -25.94 1.86
CA THR A 7 -40.19 -25.40 3.13
C THR A 7 -41.26 -24.53 3.80
N GLU A 8 -41.80 -24.98 4.94
CA GLU A 8 -42.67 -24.21 5.83
C GLU A 8 -42.46 -24.73 7.27
N PHE A 9 -42.67 -23.87 8.29
CA PHE A 9 -42.35 -24.05 9.72
C PHE A 9 -40.83 -24.08 10.05
N ALA A 10 -40.28 -23.26 10.94
CA ALA A 10 -40.86 -22.78 12.20
C ALA A 10 -40.38 -21.37 12.62
N THR A 11 -41.31 -20.62 13.22
CA THR A 11 -41.06 -19.40 14.00
C THR A 11 -41.01 -19.68 15.50
N ASP A 12 -40.53 -18.69 16.27
CA ASP A 12 -40.77 -18.46 17.70
C ASP A 12 -39.84 -19.16 18.71
N ARG A 13 -38.83 -18.42 19.21
CA ARG A 13 -38.90 -17.78 20.55
C ARG A 13 -37.63 -17.00 20.88
N ALA A 14 -37.79 -15.70 21.11
CA ALA A 14 -36.79 -14.87 21.76
C ALA A 14 -37.49 -13.99 22.80
N ASP A 15 -37.45 -14.40 24.08
CA ASP A 15 -37.84 -13.55 25.20
C ASP A 15 -37.29 -14.10 26.53
N ARG A 16 -37.01 -13.20 27.49
CA ARG A 16 -36.18 -13.34 28.74
C ARG A 16 -34.72 -12.92 28.55
N LEU A 17 -34.13 -12.02 29.35
CA LEU A 17 -34.60 -11.35 30.57
C LEU A 17 -33.95 -9.95 30.70
N CYS A 18 -34.73 -8.96 31.16
CA CYS A 18 -34.20 -7.72 31.75
C CYS A 18 -34.46 -7.74 33.26
N GLN A 19 -33.41 -7.57 34.08
CA GLN A 19 -33.39 -6.77 35.33
C GLN A 19 -32.14 -7.08 36.16
N LEU A 20 -31.31 -6.06 36.39
CA LEU A 20 -30.74 -5.71 37.70
C LEU A 20 -30.12 -4.31 37.57
N SER A 21 -30.44 -3.38 38.49
CA SER A 21 -30.04 -1.97 38.37
C SER A 21 -29.67 -1.32 39.70
N GLY A 22 -28.69 -0.41 39.64
CA GLY A 22 -28.26 0.48 40.74
C GLY A 22 -27.08 -0.06 41.56
N ARG A 23 -26.16 0.76 42.09
CA ARG A 23 -25.88 2.22 42.03
C ARG A 23 -24.36 2.38 42.27
N GLY A 24 -23.65 3.46 41.95
CA GLY A 24 -23.97 4.76 41.32
C GLY A 24 -22.66 5.43 40.88
N SER A 25 -22.67 6.26 39.84
CA SER A 25 -22.83 7.73 39.92
C SER A 25 -21.61 8.53 40.38
N ASN A 26 -20.86 9.06 39.40
CA ASN A 26 -20.51 10.48 39.40
C ASN A 26 -20.46 10.99 37.97
N ALA A 27 -21.00 12.19 37.72
CA ALA A 27 -21.30 12.68 36.38
C ALA A 27 -20.75 14.09 36.13
N ARG A 28 -20.82 14.45 34.84
CA ARG A 28 -21.00 15.77 34.18
C ARG A 28 -19.79 16.18 33.30
N ASN A 29 -19.98 16.72 32.09
CA ASN A 29 -21.20 17.05 31.35
C ASN A 29 -20.94 17.10 29.82
N VAL A 30 -21.96 16.74 29.03
CA VAL A 30 -22.20 17.25 27.66
C VAL A 30 -23.34 18.28 27.76
N PRO A 31 -23.59 19.15 26.75
CA PRO A 31 -24.67 18.87 25.78
C PRO A 31 -24.33 19.40 24.34
N TYR A 32 -25.09 19.21 23.26
CA TYR A 32 -26.55 19.09 23.06
C TYR A 32 -26.89 18.28 21.77
N LEU A 33 -28.16 17.86 21.60
CA LEU A 33 -28.63 17.02 20.49
C LEU A 33 -29.98 17.50 19.89
N ALA A 34 -30.16 17.26 18.59
CA ALA A 34 -31.42 16.92 17.87
C ALA A 34 -32.41 18.01 17.35
N PHE A 35 -33.27 17.53 16.41
CA PHE A 35 -34.42 18.14 15.68
C PHE A 35 -34.07 19.00 14.44
N ILE A 36 -34.73 18.88 13.26
CA ILE A 36 -35.89 18.04 12.84
C ILE A 36 -35.83 17.68 11.32
N GLU A 37 -36.75 16.81 10.87
CA GLU A 37 -36.99 16.36 9.48
C GLU A 37 -37.44 17.48 8.51
N GLU A 38 -37.01 17.45 7.24
CA GLU A 38 -37.93 17.60 6.08
C GLU A 38 -37.28 17.25 4.72
N LEU A 39 -38.13 16.94 3.73
CA LEU A 39 -37.84 16.79 2.28
C LEU A 39 -36.97 15.61 1.81
N GLY A 40 -37.56 14.41 1.87
CA GLY A 40 -37.41 13.44 0.78
C GLY A 40 -38.51 13.61 -0.28
N LYS A 41 -38.16 14.08 -1.49
CA LYS A 41 -38.86 13.88 -2.78
C LYS A 41 -38.24 14.76 -3.87
N GLU A 42 -37.43 14.19 -4.76
CA GLU A 42 -37.70 14.21 -6.22
C GLU A 42 -36.68 13.39 -7.04
N ASN A 43 -37.21 12.66 -8.03
CA ASN A 43 -36.54 12.28 -9.28
C ASN A 43 -35.32 11.32 -9.24
N LEU A 44 -35.60 10.11 -8.78
CA LEU A 44 -35.24 8.92 -9.57
C LEU A 44 -35.90 9.01 -10.96
N GLY A 45 -35.11 9.13 -12.04
CA GLY A 45 -35.66 9.09 -13.39
C GLY A 45 -34.63 9.30 -14.51
N LYS A 46 -34.33 8.21 -15.26
CA LYS A 46 -33.38 8.12 -16.39
C LYS A 46 -31.90 8.20 -15.97
N GLU A 47 -30.97 7.40 -16.50
CA GLU A 47 -31.07 6.31 -17.47
C GLU A 47 -29.95 5.29 -17.17
N ARG A 48 -30.30 4.06 -16.77
CA ARG A 48 -29.35 2.95 -16.61
C ARG A 48 -29.85 1.72 -17.38
N ALA A 49 -29.73 1.78 -18.71
CA ALA A 49 -29.94 0.64 -19.59
C ALA A 49 -29.27 0.85 -20.96
N LYS A 50 -28.16 0.15 -21.22
CA LYS A 50 -27.86 -0.62 -22.46
C LYS A 50 -26.41 -1.13 -22.52
N TYR A 51 -26.15 -2.08 -21.64
CA TYR A 51 -25.26 -3.24 -21.79
C TYR A 51 -26.04 -4.34 -21.04
N GLU A 52 -26.28 -5.56 -21.53
CA GLU A 52 -25.81 -6.23 -22.76
C GLU A 52 -26.71 -7.46 -23.04
N GLU A 53 -27.14 -7.69 -24.30
CA GLU A 53 -27.58 -8.98 -24.88
C GLU A 53 -28.00 -8.74 -26.35
N SER A 54 -27.66 -9.54 -27.37
CA SER A 54 -27.14 -10.92 -27.37
C SER A 54 -26.09 -11.18 -28.47
N VAL A 55 -25.28 -12.21 -28.25
CA VAL A 55 -24.15 -12.70 -29.06
C VAL A 55 -24.56 -13.52 -30.30
N ARG A 56 -23.76 -13.46 -31.39
CA ARG A 56 -23.32 -14.67 -32.17
C ARG A 56 -22.18 -14.42 -33.19
N PHE A 57 -21.00 -14.98 -32.86
CA PHE A 57 -20.09 -15.84 -33.69
C PHE A 57 -20.00 -15.61 -35.23
N ALA A 58 -18.83 -15.62 -35.90
CA ALA A 58 -17.47 -16.04 -35.49
C ALA A 58 -16.33 -15.58 -36.47
N LEU A 59 -15.08 -15.91 -36.09
CA LEU A 59 -13.86 -16.15 -36.91
C LEU A 59 -12.89 -15.00 -37.30
N HIS A 60 -11.73 -15.05 -36.63
CA HIS A 60 -10.35 -15.03 -37.17
C HIS A 60 -9.63 -13.73 -37.63
N ARG A 61 -8.38 -13.63 -37.11
CA ARG A 61 -7.15 -13.02 -37.66
C ARG A 61 -7.03 -11.49 -37.80
N ASP A 62 -6.44 -10.91 -36.75
CA ASP A 62 -5.08 -10.35 -36.72
C ASP A 62 -4.52 -9.57 -37.95
N ARG A 63 -4.38 -8.25 -37.72
CA ARG A 63 -3.32 -7.31 -38.16
C ARG A 63 -2.53 -7.58 -39.46
N ARG A 64 -2.62 -6.61 -40.40
CA ARG A 64 -1.58 -5.60 -40.72
C ARG A 64 -2.04 -4.72 -41.91
N PRO A 65 -1.41 -3.57 -42.15
CA PRO A 65 -0.65 -3.47 -43.40
C PRO A 65 0.77 -2.89 -43.25
N ARG A 66 1.63 -3.20 -44.23
CA ARG A 66 2.99 -2.66 -44.41
C ARG A 66 3.01 -1.68 -45.59
N ARG A 67 4.03 -0.82 -45.63
CA ARG A 67 4.24 0.26 -46.62
C ARG A 67 4.45 -0.22 -48.09
N ARG A 68 4.22 0.76 -48.98
CA ARG A 68 4.80 1.01 -50.34
C ARG A 68 3.94 0.63 -51.56
N GLY A 69 3.75 1.63 -52.43
CA GLY A 69 3.25 1.52 -53.80
C GLY A 69 3.11 2.90 -54.45
N TRP A 70 4.00 3.27 -55.37
CA TRP A 70 3.90 4.48 -56.22
C TRP A 70 2.79 4.31 -57.25
N LYS A 71 2.09 5.41 -57.63
CA LYS A 71 2.11 5.97 -59.01
C LYS A 71 1.20 7.19 -59.24
N ASP A 72 1.78 8.18 -59.91
CA ASP A 72 1.29 9.02 -61.04
C ASP A 72 -0.21 9.42 -61.14
N ARG A 73 -0.51 10.74 -61.10
CA ARG A 73 -0.94 11.61 -62.24
C ARG A 73 -1.79 12.85 -61.89
N ASP A 74 -1.37 13.97 -62.48
CA ASP A 74 -2.11 14.99 -63.26
C ASP A 74 -3.18 15.93 -62.62
N ASN A 75 -2.79 17.21 -62.58
CA ASN A 75 -3.46 18.38 -63.19
C ASN A 75 -4.61 19.18 -62.51
N ILE A 76 -4.73 20.42 -63.02
CA ILE A 76 -5.76 21.47 -62.81
C ILE A 76 -5.56 22.22 -61.47
N ALA A 77 -5.00 23.44 -61.38
CA ALA A 77 -4.95 24.64 -62.22
C ALA A 77 -6.17 25.60 -62.11
N SER A 78 -5.92 26.74 -61.45
CA SER A 78 -6.39 28.13 -61.71
C SER A 78 -7.89 28.51 -61.76
N VAL A 79 -8.19 29.62 -61.06
CA VAL A 79 -9.12 30.76 -61.33
C VAL A 79 -9.13 31.58 -60.00
N GLU A 80 -8.66 32.83 -59.91
CA GLU A 80 -9.27 34.12 -60.36
C GLU A 80 -10.62 34.39 -59.63
N GLU A 81 -11.02 35.59 -59.17
CA GLU A 81 -10.54 36.99 -59.31
C GLU A 81 -11.22 37.90 -58.24
N GLY A 82 -10.89 39.21 -58.19
CA GLY A 82 -11.58 40.27 -57.42
C GLY A 82 -10.69 40.94 -56.33
N GLU A 83 -10.13 42.16 -56.46
CA GLU A 83 -10.73 43.51 -56.71
C GLU A 83 -11.77 43.92 -55.65
N GLU A 84 -11.90 45.16 -55.15
CA GLU A 84 -11.13 46.42 -55.04
C GLU A 84 -12.04 47.39 -54.21
N GLU A 85 -11.56 48.63 -53.94
CA GLU A 85 -12.23 49.75 -53.22
C GLU A 85 -12.41 49.55 -51.68
N GLU A 86 -12.43 50.57 -50.79
CA GLU A 86 -12.17 52.03 -50.86
C GLU A 86 -11.49 52.53 -49.54
N GLU A 87 -11.11 53.81 -49.45
CA GLU A 87 -10.62 54.49 -48.23
C GLU A 87 -11.76 55.05 -47.34
N GLU A 88 -11.49 55.38 -46.07
CA GLU A 88 -11.98 56.66 -45.54
C GLU A 88 -11.04 57.26 -44.46
N VAL A 89 -10.84 58.58 -44.52
CA VAL A 89 -9.94 59.40 -43.69
C VAL A 89 -10.77 60.31 -42.79
N VAL A 90 -10.34 60.51 -41.53
CA VAL A 90 -10.84 61.61 -40.68
C VAL A 90 -9.69 62.40 -40.03
N GLU A 91 -9.70 63.72 -40.19
CA GLU A 91 -8.74 64.70 -39.64
C GLU A 91 -8.84 64.89 -38.10
N GLY A 92 -7.91 65.66 -37.47
CA GLY A 92 -8.12 66.07 -36.06
C GLY A 92 -7.31 67.23 -35.45
N ARG A 93 -6.00 67.35 -35.70
CA ARG A 93 -5.13 68.50 -35.28
C ARG A 93 -5.00 68.75 -33.73
N PRO A 94 -4.51 69.91 -33.20
CA PRO A 94 -3.08 70.10 -32.83
C PRO A 94 -2.85 70.82 -31.46
N TRP A 95 -1.60 71.18 -31.08
CA TRP A 95 -1.19 72.38 -30.26
C TRP A 95 0.38 72.46 -30.27
N ARG A 96 1.05 73.45 -30.90
CA ARG A 96 1.57 74.76 -30.39
C ARG A 96 2.36 74.74 -29.06
N GLY A 97 3.55 75.35 -28.89
CA GLY A 97 4.50 75.99 -29.84
C GLY A 97 5.49 77.00 -29.21
N GLY A 98 6.56 77.40 -29.94
CA GLY A 98 7.40 78.62 -29.72
C GLY A 98 8.75 78.45 -28.97
N GLY A 99 9.86 79.14 -29.30
CA GLY A 99 10.15 80.14 -30.35
C GLY A 99 11.68 80.45 -30.48
N GLY A 100 12.12 81.14 -31.56
CA GLY A 100 13.54 81.40 -31.93
C GLY A 100 14.22 82.61 -31.22
N PRO A 101 15.12 83.43 -31.86
CA PRO A 101 15.39 83.59 -33.31
C PRO A 101 16.85 83.98 -33.79
N ARG A 102 16.99 84.29 -35.10
CA ARG A 102 18.05 85.02 -35.87
C ARG A 102 19.21 84.18 -36.48
N MET A 103 19.41 84.05 -37.81
CA MET A 103 19.57 84.99 -38.97
C MET A 103 21.05 85.43 -39.16
N TRP A 104 21.72 85.18 -40.29
CA TRP A 104 21.68 85.96 -41.56
C TRP A 104 22.18 85.18 -42.82
N HIS A 105 21.42 85.26 -43.94
CA HIS A 105 21.80 85.36 -45.39
C HIS A 105 22.77 84.31 -46.04
N LEU A 106 22.74 83.99 -47.35
CA LEU A 106 22.41 84.80 -48.56
C LEU A 106 21.83 83.94 -49.73
N LEU A 107 21.15 84.59 -50.69
CA LEU A 107 20.57 84.06 -51.94
C LEU A 107 21.58 83.50 -52.98
N LEU A 108 21.14 82.58 -53.87
CA LEU A 108 20.73 82.92 -55.27
C LEU A 108 19.97 81.79 -56.02
N PHE A 109 19.30 82.16 -57.11
CA PHE A 109 18.41 81.39 -57.99
C PHE A 109 19.15 80.67 -59.13
N LEU A 110 18.50 79.67 -59.76
CA LEU A 110 18.12 79.79 -61.19
C LEU A 110 17.02 78.80 -61.62
N VAL A 111 16.02 79.32 -62.34
CA VAL A 111 15.01 78.61 -63.13
C VAL A 111 14.92 79.33 -64.46
N LEU A 112 14.79 78.58 -65.57
CA LEU A 112 14.12 78.89 -66.86
C LEU A 112 14.80 78.04 -67.96
N GLY A 113 14.10 77.43 -68.92
CA GLY A 113 12.72 77.67 -69.35
C GLY A 113 12.72 78.53 -70.61
N ALA A 114 12.80 77.88 -71.78
CA ALA A 114 12.86 78.56 -73.07
C ALA A 114 11.46 78.79 -73.66
N THR A 115 11.17 80.00 -74.15
CA THR A 115 10.48 80.21 -75.44
C THR A 115 10.41 81.69 -75.84
N LEU A 116 10.59 81.93 -77.14
CA LEU A 116 10.12 83.06 -77.95
C LEU A 116 10.58 84.49 -77.60
N GLY A 117 11.06 85.19 -78.63
CA GLY A 117 11.54 86.56 -78.53
C GLY A 117 10.57 87.60 -79.11
N LEU A 118 10.80 88.85 -78.74
CA LEU A 118 10.36 90.05 -79.44
C LEU A 118 11.50 91.07 -79.42
N GLY A 119 11.62 91.87 -80.47
CA GLY A 119 12.87 92.56 -80.81
C GLY A 119 13.18 93.81 -79.97
N ALA A 120 14.47 94.01 -79.71
CA ALA A 120 15.08 95.31 -79.50
C ALA A 120 16.40 95.36 -80.29
N THR A 121 16.59 96.40 -81.10
CA THR A 121 17.83 96.65 -81.86
C THR A 121 18.93 97.18 -80.92
N PRO A 122 20.22 97.02 -81.28
CA PRO A 122 21.29 96.98 -80.29
C PRO A 122 21.82 98.36 -79.86
N ALA A 123 22.20 98.48 -78.59
CA ALA A 123 23.19 99.45 -78.14
C ALA A 123 24.60 98.86 -78.33
N PRO A 124 25.57 99.58 -78.91
CA PRO A 124 26.89 99.03 -79.20
C PRO A 124 27.83 99.09 -77.98
N GLY A 125 28.50 97.99 -77.65
CA GLY A 125 29.70 98.00 -76.80
C GLY A 125 29.68 97.16 -75.52
N ALA A 126 29.53 95.84 -75.64
CA ALA A 126 29.95 94.89 -74.60
C ALA A 126 30.66 93.69 -75.25
N LEU A 127 31.96 93.51 -74.98
CA LEU A 127 32.72 92.36 -75.48
C LEU A 127 32.40 91.11 -74.65
N HIS A 128 32.12 89.98 -75.30
CA HIS A 128 32.06 88.67 -74.64
C HIS A 128 33.43 88.24 -74.11
N GLU A 129 33.45 87.65 -72.90
CA GLU A 129 34.56 86.86 -72.37
C GLU A 129 34.51 85.46 -73.04
N ARG A 130 35.61 85.02 -73.65
CA ARG A 130 35.66 83.68 -74.27
C ARG A 130 36.04 82.65 -73.21
N VAL A 131 35.29 81.55 -73.12
CA VAL A 131 35.65 80.43 -72.23
C VAL A 131 36.18 79.28 -73.08
N LYS A 132 37.37 78.79 -72.71
CA LYS A 132 38.01 77.62 -73.31
C LYS A 132 37.99 76.48 -72.31
N TYR A 133 37.38 75.37 -72.70
CA TYR A 133 37.47 74.11 -71.97
C TYR A 133 38.63 73.28 -72.54
N LEU A 134 39.42 72.70 -71.63
CA LEU A 134 40.46 71.72 -71.91
C LEU A 134 40.28 70.56 -70.93
N GLU A 135 40.72 69.38 -71.34
CA GLU A 135 40.59 68.14 -70.57
C GLU A 135 41.94 67.44 -70.55
N VAL A 136 42.28 66.82 -69.42
CA VAL A 136 43.50 66.02 -69.27
C VAL A 136 43.23 64.92 -68.26
N SER A 137 43.56 63.66 -68.57
CA SER A 137 43.56 62.58 -67.58
C SER A 137 44.49 62.91 -66.43
N GLU A 138 44.14 62.47 -65.23
CA GLU A 138 45.07 62.47 -64.12
C GLU A 138 46.23 61.49 -64.30
N ASN A 139 47.20 61.54 -63.39
CA ASN A 139 48.41 60.71 -63.37
C ASN A 139 49.28 60.72 -64.66
N VAL A 140 48.94 61.55 -65.66
CA VAL A 140 49.75 61.74 -66.86
C VAL A 140 51.14 62.29 -66.53
N ARG A 141 52.13 61.89 -67.32
CA ARG A 141 53.53 62.25 -67.09
C ARG A 141 53.72 63.78 -67.07
N PRO A 142 54.59 64.32 -66.20
CA PRO A 142 54.99 65.73 -66.26
C PRO A 142 55.44 66.15 -67.65
N GLY A 143 55.03 67.34 -68.07
CA GLY A 143 55.26 67.87 -69.42
C GLY A 143 54.24 67.42 -70.47
N THR A 144 53.20 66.66 -70.10
CA THR A 144 52.11 66.29 -71.01
C THR A 144 51.32 67.54 -71.43
N ARG A 145 51.07 67.70 -72.72
CA ARG A 145 50.28 68.81 -73.28
C ARG A 145 48.81 68.66 -72.89
N VAL A 146 48.28 69.66 -72.20
CA VAL A 146 46.85 69.82 -71.86
C VAL A 146 46.10 70.49 -73.02
N GLY A 147 46.74 71.47 -73.68
CA GLY A 147 46.14 72.14 -74.84
C GLY A 147 46.70 73.55 -75.05
N PHE A 148 45.90 74.39 -75.71
CA PHE A 148 46.22 75.79 -76.00
C PHE A 148 45.08 76.72 -75.58
N ILE A 149 45.44 77.91 -75.11
CA ILE A 149 44.52 78.96 -74.63
C ILE A 149 43.57 79.41 -75.76
N ASP A 150 44.11 79.99 -76.84
CA ASP A 150 43.42 80.27 -78.11
C ASP A 150 44.45 80.63 -79.20
N ILE A 151 44.02 80.85 -80.46
CA ILE A 151 44.90 81.21 -81.60
C ILE A 151 45.16 82.73 -81.70
N ASP A 152 44.39 83.55 -80.96
CA ASP A 152 44.40 85.01 -81.09
C ASP A 152 45.63 85.68 -80.43
N SER A 153 46.74 85.70 -81.19
CA SER A 153 47.93 86.58 -81.02
C SER A 153 48.55 86.62 -79.61
N PRO A 154 49.43 85.65 -79.25
CA PRO A 154 50.31 85.79 -78.10
C PRO A 154 51.23 87.04 -78.21
N PRO A 155 51.79 87.56 -77.09
CA PRO A 155 51.88 86.92 -75.78
C PRO A 155 50.66 87.15 -74.86
N TYR A 156 50.26 86.11 -74.14
CA TYR A 156 49.20 86.16 -73.14
C TYR A 156 49.73 86.57 -71.76
N LEU A 157 49.04 87.51 -71.09
CA LEU A 157 49.26 87.76 -69.67
C LEU A 157 48.35 86.82 -68.86
N ILE A 158 48.95 85.86 -68.16
CA ILE A 158 48.25 84.86 -67.36
C ILE A 158 47.97 85.42 -65.96
N ALA A 159 46.70 85.41 -65.56
CA ALA A 159 46.27 85.66 -64.20
C ALA A 159 45.63 84.36 -63.64
N PRO A 160 46.20 83.74 -62.60
CA PRO A 160 45.56 82.60 -61.94
C PRO A 160 44.22 83.03 -61.33
N VAL A 161 43.20 82.17 -61.38
CA VAL A 161 41.98 82.41 -60.58
C VAL A 161 42.30 82.04 -59.12
N PRO A 162 41.98 82.89 -58.12
CA PRO A 162 42.24 82.59 -56.71
C PRO A 162 41.69 81.21 -56.30
N GLY A 163 42.55 80.39 -55.69
CA GLY A 163 42.25 79.00 -55.33
C GLY A 163 42.74 77.95 -56.34
N SER A 164 43.05 78.34 -57.58
CA SER A 164 43.61 77.44 -58.59
C SER A 164 45.14 77.61 -58.73
N PRO A 165 45.94 76.60 -58.33
CA PRO A 165 47.41 76.70 -58.25
C PRO A 165 48.08 76.42 -59.60
N VAL A 166 47.57 77.04 -60.67
CA VAL A 166 48.10 76.87 -62.04
C VAL A 166 49.58 77.27 -62.18
N GLU A 167 50.09 78.08 -61.25
CA GLU A 167 51.49 78.51 -61.19
C GLU A 167 52.44 77.46 -60.60
N THR A 168 51.94 76.46 -59.86
CA THR A 168 52.75 75.32 -59.35
C THR A 168 52.53 74.06 -60.17
N ASP A 169 51.29 73.77 -60.56
CA ASP A 169 50.91 72.44 -61.03
C ASP A 169 50.93 72.33 -62.57
N LEU A 170 50.90 73.47 -63.27
CA LEU A 170 50.92 73.57 -64.73
C LEU A 170 52.13 74.40 -65.22
N ILE A 171 52.55 74.16 -66.46
CA ILE A 171 53.48 75.01 -67.20
C ILE A 171 52.66 75.70 -68.29
N ILE A 172 52.60 77.03 -68.25
CA ILE A 172 51.83 77.83 -69.21
C ILE A 172 52.81 78.75 -69.94
N GLU A 173 53.00 78.49 -71.23
CA GLU A 173 53.93 79.25 -72.05
C GLU A 173 53.23 80.46 -72.66
N SER A 174 53.46 81.64 -72.08
CA SER A 174 52.79 82.89 -72.50
C SER A 174 53.03 83.27 -73.97
N ALA A 175 54.15 82.84 -74.56
CA ALA A 175 54.52 83.14 -75.95
C ALA A 175 53.84 82.24 -77.01
N THR A 176 53.31 81.08 -76.62
CA THR A 176 52.65 80.12 -77.53
C THR A 176 51.20 79.84 -77.14
N GLY A 177 50.82 80.16 -75.90
CA GLY A 177 49.56 79.75 -75.30
C GLY A 177 49.50 78.26 -74.95
N GLU A 178 50.61 77.51 -75.03
CA GLU A 178 50.63 76.09 -74.69
C GLU A 178 50.53 75.87 -73.17
N ILE A 179 49.67 74.96 -72.76
CA ILE A 179 49.55 74.48 -71.38
C ILE A 179 50.03 73.03 -71.31
N ARG A 180 50.96 72.75 -70.40
CA ARG A 180 51.45 71.41 -70.07
C ARG A 180 51.31 71.14 -68.56
N THR A 181 51.25 69.88 -68.16
CA THR A 181 51.36 69.50 -66.74
C THR A 181 52.78 69.79 -66.22
N ARG A 182 52.93 70.26 -64.98
CA ARG A 182 54.24 70.36 -64.30
C ARG A 182 54.50 69.18 -63.37
N VAL A 183 53.45 68.69 -62.76
CA VAL A 183 53.40 67.50 -61.90
C VAL A 183 52.35 66.54 -62.46
N PRO A 184 52.34 65.24 -62.09
CA PRO A 184 51.15 64.42 -62.29
C PRO A 184 49.99 65.09 -61.55
N LEU A 185 48.88 65.31 -62.24
CA LEU A 185 47.67 65.83 -61.61
C LEU A 185 46.93 64.66 -60.94
N ASP A 186 46.20 64.94 -59.87
CA ASP A 186 45.43 63.99 -59.07
C ASP A 186 44.05 64.64 -58.85
N ARG A 187 42.98 63.94 -59.24
CA ARG A 187 41.61 64.43 -59.28
C ARG A 187 40.94 64.34 -57.91
N GLU A 188 41.21 63.30 -57.12
CA GLU A 188 40.78 63.15 -55.72
C GLU A 188 41.20 64.37 -54.90
N THR A 189 42.41 64.86 -55.13
CA THR A 189 42.93 66.08 -54.51
C THR A 189 42.43 67.35 -55.22
N ARG A 190 42.35 67.40 -56.56
CA ARG A 190 41.91 68.59 -57.33
C ARG A 190 41.21 68.26 -58.67
N PRO A 191 39.88 68.40 -58.77
CA PRO A 191 39.14 68.01 -59.99
C PRO A 191 39.21 69.00 -61.16
N SER A 192 39.61 70.27 -60.93
CA SER A 192 39.72 71.25 -62.01
C SER A 192 40.67 72.41 -61.69
N TYR A 193 41.15 73.04 -62.76
CA TYR A 193 41.98 74.25 -62.72
C TYR A 193 41.32 75.37 -63.53
N SER A 194 41.58 76.62 -63.16
CA SER A 194 40.99 77.80 -63.81
C SER A 194 41.95 78.98 -63.82
N LEU A 195 42.08 79.61 -64.99
CA LEU A 195 42.94 80.77 -65.21
C LEU A 195 42.31 81.74 -66.20
N VAL A 196 42.73 83.01 -66.13
CA VAL A 196 42.33 84.03 -67.10
C VAL A 196 43.56 84.49 -67.85
N ALA A 197 43.58 84.28 -69.16
CA ALA A 197 44.57 84.80 -70.07
C ALA A 197 44.05 86.11 -70.69
N LEU A 198 44.79 87.20 -70.53
CA LEU A 198 44.47 88.47 -71.16
C LEU A 198 45.05 88.55 -72.58
N PRO A 199 44.30 89.07 -73.57
CA PRO A 199 42.99 89.72 -73.42
C PRO A 199 41.77 88.77 -73.55
N ARG A 200 41.16 88.42 -72.39
CA ARG A 200 39.78 87.95 -72.20
C ARG A 200 39.44 86.52 -72.65
N VAL A 201 40.36 85.58 -72.42
CA VAL A 201 40.08 84.13 -72.47
C VAL A 201 40.15 83.54 -71.06
N ARG A 202 39.06 82.94 -70.58
CA ARG A 202 39.05 82.11 -69.37
C ARG A 202 39.28 80.66 -69.77
N VAL A 203 40.33 80.03 -69.26
CA VAL A 203 40.57 78.60 -69.49
C VAL A 203 40.17 77.82 -68.25
N VAL A 204 39.30 76.83 -68.44
CA VAL A 204 38.92 75.84 -67.44
C VAL A 204 39.50 74.51 -67.90
N ILE A 205 40.32 73.89 -67.06
CA ILE A 205 40.92 72.58 -67.30
C ILE A 205 40.22 71.61 -66.36
N THR A 206 39.46 70.67 -66.92
CA THR A 206 38.89 69.56 -66.16
C THR A 206 39.93 68.44 -66.09
N VAL A 207 40.16 67.91 -64.89
CA VAL A 207 40.93 66.67 -64.73
C VAL A 207 39.96 65.52 -64.93
N LEU A 208 40.23 64.65 -65.91
CA LEU A 208 39.43 63.45 -66.14
C LEU A 208 39.81 62.36 -65.14
N ASP A 209 38.78 61.68 -64.66
CA ASP A 209 38.79 60.60 -63.68
C ASP A 209 39.42 59.33 -64.27
N GLU A 210 40.46 58.81 -63.65
CA GLU A 210 41.08 57.52 -63.97
C GLU A 210 40.87 56.54 -62.81
N ASN A 211 40.57 55.27 -63.10
CA ASN A 211 40.25 54.29 -62.05
C ASN A 211 41.51 53.75 -61.35
N ASP A 212 42.15 54.57 -60.52
CA ASP A 212 43.38 54.27 -59.78
C ASP A 212 43.15 53.97 -58.28
N ASN A 213 42.00 54.37 -57.73
CA ASN A 213 41.60 54.15 -56.35
C ASN A 213 40.59 52.99 -56.22
N ALA A 214 41.02 51.90 -55.58
CA ALA A 214 40.15 50.75 -55.33
C ALA A 214 39.06 51.05 -54.28
N PRO A 215 37.90 50.39 -54.32
CA PRO A 215 36.94 50.44 -53.22
C PRO A 215 37.58 49.92 -51.94
N THR A 216 37.30 50.51 -50.78
CA THR A 216 37.86 50.09 -49.48
C THR A 216 36.78 49.90 -48.42
N PHE A 217 36.91 48.85 -47.61
CA PHE A 217 36.16 48.69 -46.37
C PHE A 217 36.87 49.42 -45.21
N ALA A 218 36.10 49.96 -44.26
CA ALA A 218 36.66 50.64 -43.08
C ALA A 218 37.37 49.69 -42.09
N VAL A 219 37.11 48.39 -42.21
CA VAL A 219 37.72 47.29 -41.44
C VAL A 219 37.96 46.10 -42.36
N ASP A 220 38.88 45.22 -42.00
CA ASP A 220 39.21 43.99 -42.73
C ASP A 220 38.43 42.76 -42.22
N HIS A 221 37.97 42.79 -40.97
CA HIS A 221 37.17 41.76 -40.32
C HIS A 221 35.94 42.35 -39.60
N VAL A 222 34.80 41.65 -39.70
CA VAL A 222 33.59 41.91 -38.91
C VAL A 222 33.12 40.62 -38.23
N TYR A 223 32.67 40.74 -36.99
CA TYR A 223 32.00 39.67 -36.24
C TYR A 223 30.53 40.04 -36.09
N ILE A 224 29.63 39.11 -36.40
CA ILE A 224 28.17 39.30 -36.34
C ILE A 224 27.57 38.10 -35.62
N GLU A 225 26.61 38.36 -34.74
CA GLU A 225 25.90 37.34 -34.00
C GLU A 225 24.40 37.37 -34.36
N PHE A 226 23.80 36.22 -34.65
CA PHE A 226 22.37 36.08 -34.92
C PHE A 226 21.80 34.95 -34.05
N PRO A 227 20.74 35.17 -33.25
CA PRO A 227 19.91 34.09 -32.72
C PRO A 227 19.41 33.19 -33.84
N GLU A 228 19.35 31.87 -33.64
CA GLU A 228 18.88 30.97 -34.71
C GLU A 228 17.41 31.16 -35.07
N ASN A 229 16.60 31.56 -34.10
CA ASN A 229 15.20 31.97 -34.32
C ASN A 229 15.04 33.33 -35.05
N SER A 230 16.14 33.94 -35.52
CA SER A 230 16.08 35.20 -36.27
C SER A 230 15.24 35.03 -37.54
N PRO A 231 14.18 35.83 -37.73
CA PRO A 231 13.34 35.73 -38.92
C PRO A 231 14.11 36.16 -40.17
N ARG A 232 13.69 35.62 -41.32
CA ARG A 232 14.11 36.12 -42.63
C ARG A 232 13.68 37.59 -42.80
N ASP A 233 14.64 38.51 -42.75
CA ASP A 233 14.36 39.92 -43.02
C ASP A 233 14.04 40.14 -44.51
N GLN A 234 13.17 41.12 -44.78
CA GLN A 234 12.73 41.56 -46.09
C GLN A 234 12.68 43.09 -46.15
N ARG A 235 13.78 43.76 -45.81
CA ARG A 235 13.90 45.22 -45.97
C ARG A 235 13.97 45.60 -47.45
N GLY A 236 13.18 46.60 -47.81
CA GLY A 236 13.15 47.17 -49.16
C GLY A 236 14.43 47.94 -49.49
N ARG A 237 14.67 48.12 -50.79
CA ARG A 237 15.81 48.90 -51.30
C ARG A 237 15.58 50.40 -51.12
N ASP A 238 16.01 50.93 -49.99
CA ASP A 238 16.28 52.37 -49.87
C ASP A 238 17.51 52.69 -50.72
N GLY A 239 17.43 53.74 -51.56
CA GLY A 239 18.36 54.02 -52.67
C GLY A 239 19.78 54.48 -52.30
N VAL A 240 20.32 54.01 -51.18
CA VAL A 240 21.69 54.26 -50.70
C VAL A 240 22.48 52.95 -50.77
N LEU A 241 23.70 52.98 -51.31
CA LEU A 241 24.59 51.82 -51.36
C LEU A 241 25.19 51.53 -49.97
N TYR A 242 24.43 50.87 -49.11
CA TYR A 242 24.95 50.21 -47.90
C TYR A 242 24.97 48.69 -48.09
N LEU A 243 25.89 48.03 -47.38
CA LEU A 243 25.96 46.58 -47.32
C LEU A 243 24.97 46.09 -46.26
N ASP A 244 23.99 45.28 -46.68
CA ASP A 244 23.01 44.65 -45.80
C ASP A 244 23.16 43.12 -45.84
N LEU A 245 23.24 42.47 -44.67
CA LEU A 245 23.39 41.02 -44.56
C LEU A 245 22.06 40.40 -44.14
N GLN A 246 21.25 40.04 -45.13
CA GLN A 246 19.93 39.46 -44.93
C GLN A 246 19.99 37.93 -44.82
N ILE A 247 19.24 37.37 -43.87
CA ILE A 247 19.16 35.92 -43.65
C ILE A 247 18.28 35.30 -44.74
N ALA A 248 18.85 34.44 -45.58
CA ALA A 248 18.15 33.89 -46.75
C ALA A 248 17.20 32.70 -46.45
N GLY A 249 17.37 32.03 -45.30
CA GLY A 249 16.60 30.86 -44.86
C GLY A 249 16.53 30.79 -43.33
N SER A 250 16.19 29.64 -42.76
CA SER A 250 16.32 29.43 -41.30
C SER A 250 17.79 29.24 -40.91
N LEU A 251 18.15 29.74 -39.73
CA LEU A 251 19.37 29.36 -39.03
C LEU A 251 19.02 28.23 -38.04
N ASP A 252 20.03 27.42 -37.71
CA ASP A 252 19.95 26.24 -36.84
C ASP A 252 21.39 25.98 -36.37
N ARG A 253 21.64 26.12 -35.07
CA ARG A 253 22.99 26.08 -34.48
C ARG A 253 23.49 24.66 -34.33
N GLU A 254 22.59 23.71 -34.05
CA GLU A 254 22.83 22.28 -33.89
C GLU A 254 23.34 21.67 -35.20
N ILE A 255 22.79 22.11 -36.34
CA ILE A 255 23.30 21.83 -37.68
C ILE A 255 24.54 22.67 -37.98
N ARG A 256 24.51 24.00 -37.74
CA ARG A 256 25.64 24.88 -38.09
C ARG A 256 25.74 26.18 -37.28
N SER A 257 26.44 26.10 -36.16
CA SER A 257 26.78 27.24 -35.30
C SER A 257 27.62 28.39 -35.90
N ARG A 258 28.29 28.22 -37.05
CA ARG A 258 29.23 29.24 -37.61
C ARG A 258 29.27 29.32 -39.13
N TYR A 259 29.41 30.54 -39.63
CA TYR A 259 29.65 30.84 -41.05
C TYR A 259 30.85 31.78 -41.21
N HIS A 260 31.60 31.57 -42.29
CA HIS A 260 32.70 32.42 -42.72
C HIS A 260 32.37 32.91 -44.12
N LEU A 261 32.16 34.21 -44.27
CA LEU A 261 31.81 34.86 -45.51
C LEU A 261 32.96 35.78 -45.93
N VAL A 262 33.23 35.86 -47.24
CA VAL A 262 34.15 36.84 -47.81
C VAL A 262 33.34 37.71 -48.74
N ILE A 263 33.25 38.99 -48.42
CA ILE A 263 32.48 39.98 -49.19
C ILE A 263 33.46 40.72 -50.09
N GLU A 264 33.19 40.73 -51.39
CA GLU A 264 34.00 41.43 -52.39
C GLU A 264 33.27 42.71 -52.83
N ALA A 265 33.96 43.84 -52.79
CA ALA A 265 33.54 45.08 -53.43
C ALA A 265 34.33 45.26 -54.74
N LEU A 266 33.65 45.60 -55.82
CA LEU A 266 34.20 45.82 -57.16
C LEU A 266 33.74 47.20 -57.66
N ASP A 267 34.64 48.00 -58.22
CA ASP A 267 34.25 49.23 -58.92
C ASP A 267 33.72 48.97 -60.34
N GLY A 268 33.27 50.03 -61.00
CA GLY A 268 32.82 50.01 -62.40
C GLY A 268 33.89 50.36 -63.42
N GLY A 269 35.17 50.43 -63.01
CA GLY A 269 36.28 50.90 -63.82
C GLY A 269 36.79 49.89 -64.84
N THR A 270 37.78 50.31 -65.64
CA THR A 270 38.42 49.45 -66.64
C THR A 270 39.94 49.66 -66.64
N PRO A 271 40.74 48.75 -66.08
CA PRO A 271 40.34 47.51 -65.39
C PRO A 271 39.62 47.79 -64.06
N PRO A 272 38.73 46.89 -63.60
CA PRO A 272 38.06 47.07 -62.33
C PRO A 272 38.95 46.68 -61.15
N LEU A 273 38.98 47.50 -60.10
CA LEU A 273 39.69 47.23 -58.86
C LEU A 273 38.74 46.62 -57.81
N ARG A 274 39.30 45.92 -56.83
CA ARG A 274 38.55 45.14 -55.84
C ARG A 274 39.14 45.22 -54.44
N SER A 275 38.28 45.02 -53.43
CA SER A 275 38.69 44.74 -52.05
C SER A 275 37.83 43.64 -51.42
N HIS A 276 38.32 43.08 -50.32
CA HIS A 276 37.68 42.00 -49.59
C HIS A 276 37.44 42.38 -48.12
N LEU A 277 36.35 41.87 -47.56
CA LEU A 277 36.01 41.93 -46.14
C LEU A 277 35.67 40.52 -45.64
N ASN A 278 36.32 40.10 -44.55
CA ASN A 278 36.03 38.83 -43.90
C ASN A 278 34.91 39.02 -42.85
N VAL A 279 33.82 38.27 -42.96
CA VAL A 279 32.72 38.31 -41.98
C VAL A 279 32.57 36.95 -41.32
N ASN A 280 32.79 36.93 -40.00
CA ASN A 280 32.60 35.77 -39.15
C ASN A 280 31.23 35.88 -38.48
N VAL A 281 30.33 34.96 -38.81
CA VAL A 281 28.99 34.90 -38.23
C VAL A 281 28.91 33.76 -37.23
N THR A 282 28.52 34.06 -36.00
CA THR A 282 28.20 33.09 -34.94
C THR A 282 26.70 33.04 -34.75
N VAL A 283 26.13 31.82 -34.79
CA VAL A 283 24.72 31.61 -34.45
C VAL A 283 24.63 31.50 -32.92
N GLN A 284 23.79 32.35 -32.32
CA GLN A 284 23.46 32.32 -30.90
C GLN A 284 22.36 31.29 -30.66
N ASP A 285 22.54 30.57 -29.56
CA ASP A 285 21.68 29.49 -29.08
C ASP A 285 20.36 30.02 -28.50
N VAL A 286 19.26 29.31 -28.80
CA VAL A 286 17.90 29.56 -28.34
C VAL A 286 17.35 28.23 -27.81
N ASN A 287 16.68 28.26 -26.65
CA ASN A 287 16.14 27.05 -26.02
C ASN A 287 14.94 26.49 -26.81
N ASP A 288 15.19 25.69 -27.84
CA ASP A 288 14.19 25.15 -28.76
C ASP A 288 14.19 23.61 -28.89
N ASN A 289 15.22 22.94 -28.37
CA ASN A 289 15.23 21.49 -28.21
C ASN A 289 14.87 21.10 -26.77
N PRO A 290 13.79 20.33 -26.53
CA PRO A 290 13.49 19.83 -25.19
C PRO A 290 14.42 18.65 -24.82
N PRO A 291 14.71 18.44 -23.52
CA PRO A 291 15.45 17.27 -23.05
C PRO A 291 14.84 15.95 -23.54
N VAL A 292 15.65 15.00 -24.00
CA VAL A 292 15.17 13.70 -24.50
C VAL A 292 15.74 12.54 -23.69
N PHE A 293 14.87 11.77 -23.01
CA PHE A 293 15.27 10.52 -22.34
C PHE A 293 15.67 9.43 -23.35
N ASN A 294 16.71 8.66 -23.02
CA ASN A 294 17.14 7.54 -23.88
C ASN A 294 16.15 6.36 -23.93
N GLN A 295 15.18 6.31 -23.01
CA GLN A 295 14.14 5.29 -22.88
C GLN A 295 12.80 5.94 -22.49
N THR A 296 11.71 5.44 -23.08
CA THR A 296 10.34 5.88 -22.79
C THR A 296 9.76 5.28 -21.50
N ARG A 297 10.35 4.18 -21.03
CA ARG A 297 10.06 3.55 -19.74
C ARG A 297 11.31 2.81 -19.25
N TYR A 298 11.58 2.91 -17.96
CA TYR A 298 12.62 2.20 -17.24
C TYR A 298 11.98 1.20 -16.27
N ASP A 299 12.64 0.08 -16.04
CA ASP A 299 12.26 -0.93 -15.03
C ASP A 299 13.45 -1.20 -14.10
N ALA A 300 13.19 -1.27 -12.80
CA ALA A 300 14.20 -1.59 -11.78
C ALA A 300 13.62 -2.51 -10.71
N ASN A 301 14.48 -3.31 -10.08
CA ASN A 301 14.14 -4.14 -8.93
C ASN A 301 14.93 -3.63 -7.72
N VAL A 302 14.33 -3.62 -6.53
CA VAL A 302 14.98 -3.26 -5.26
C VAL A 302 14.42 -4.16 -4.15
N PRO A 303 15.24 -4.77 -3.29
CA PRO A 303 14.72 -5.54 -2.15
C PRO A 303 14.12 -4.58 -1.12
N GLU A 304 13.11 -5.03 -0.38
CA GLU A 304 12.45 -4.15 0.60
C GLU A 304 13.36 -3.74 1.76
N ASN A 305 14.22 -4.66 2.20
CA ASN A 305 15.25 -4.43 3.20
C ASN A 305 16.36 -3.45 2.74
N ALA A 306 16.25 -2.87 1.54
CA ALA A 306 17.15 -1.83 1.06
C ALA A 306 17.11 -0.59 1.97
N THR A 307 18.26 -0.28 2.58
CA THR A 307 18.37 0.86 3.49
C THR A 307 18.17 2.20 2.77
N VAL A 308 17.68 3.21 3.49
CA VAL A 308 17.54 4.58 2.97
C VAL A 308 18.88 5.09 2.43
N GLY A 309 18.88 5.55 1.18
CA GLY A 309 20.08 5.94 0.45
C GLY A 309 20.64 4.86 -0.48
N THR A 310 20.05 3.68 -0.55
CA THR A 310 20.40 2.65 -1.56
C THR A 310 20.11 3.18 -2.98
N PRO A 311 21.07 3.12 -3.93
CA PRO A 311 20.83 3.49 -5.33
C PRO A 311 19.98 2.42 -6.03
N VAL A 312 19.00 2.86 -6.82
CA VAL A 312 18.06 1.98 -7.54
C VAL A 312 18.41 1.94 -9.03
N LEU A 313 18.41 3.09 -9.70
CA LEU A 313 18.68 3.21 -11.14
C LEU A 313 19.04 4.66 -11.48
N ALA A 314 19.96 4.87 -12.42
CA ALA A 314 20.15 6.17 -13.07
C ALA A 314 19.31 6.27 -14.34
N VAL A 315 18.44 7.28 -14.42
CA VAL A 315 17.84 7.69 -15.70
C VAL A 315 18.82 8.58 -16.46
N ASN A 316 18.68 8.65 -17.79
CA ASN A 316 19.52 9.51 -18.62
C ASN A 316 18.69 10.21 -19.70
N ALA A 317 18.79 11.53 -19.74
CA ALA A 317 18.30 12.40 -20.79
C ALA A 317 19.45 13.22 -21.38
N THR A 318 19.29 13.61 -22.64
CA THR A 318 20.25 14.43 -23.38
C THR A 318 19.52 15.59 -24.03
N ASP A 319 20.18 16.74 -24.03
CA ASP A 319 19.73 17.96 -24.69
C ASP A 319 20.70 18.32 -25.83
N ALA A 320 20.22 19.04 -26.85
CA ALA A 320 21.01 19.47 -28.00
C ALA A 320 21.54 20.91 -27.84
N ASP A 321 20.87 21.72 -27.03
CA ASP A 321 21.12 23.14 -26.88
C ASP A 321 22.44 23.41 -26.11
N ALA A 322 22.94 24.64 -26.14
CA ALA A 322 24.23 25.00 -25.57
C ALA A 322 24.14 25.59 -24.14
N GLY A 323 25.20 25.39 -23.36
CA GLY A 323 25.35 26.07 -22.07
C GLY A 323 24.30 25.64 -21.05
N ASP A 324 23.49 26.59 -20.58
CA ASP A 324 22.42 26.32 -19.61
C ASP A 324 21.09 25.92 -20.27
N ASN A 325 20.88 26.25 -21.55
CA ASN A 325 19.77 25.73 -22.34
C ASN A 325 19.91 24.20 -22.51
N GLY A 326 21.12 23.70 -22.74
CA GLY A 326 21.39 22.25 -22.74
C GLY A 326 21.56 21.59 -21.36
N ARG A 327 21.40 22.32 -20.24
CA ARG A 327 21.74 21.82 -18.90
C ARG A 327 20.51 21.23 -18.20
N ILE A 328 20.43 19.91 -18.20
CA ILE A 328 19.34 19.15 -17.60
C ILE A 328 19.41 19.13 -16.06
N GLU A 329 18.24 19.27 -15.44
CA GLU A 329 17.95 19.01 -14.04
C GLU A 329 16.83 17.96 -13.91
N TYR A 330 17.06 16.92 -13.10
CA TYR A 330 16.12 15.81 -12.92
C TYR A 330 15.24 15.96 -11.67
N SER A 331 13.96 15.59 -11.79
CA SER A 331 13.02 15.58 -10.66
C SER A 331 11.97 14.46 -10.75
N ILE A 332 11.35 14.12 -9.61
CA ILE A 332 10.18 13.23 -9.56
C ILE A 332 8.91 14.10 -9.52
N ASN A 333 7.95 13.86 -10.41
CA ASN A 333 6.67 14.56 -10.38
C ASN A 333 5.79 14.03 -9.22
N ARG A 334 5.99 14.63 -8.03
CA ARG A 334 5.31 14.27 -6.78
C ARG A 334 3.80 14.53 -6.75
N ARG A 335 3.26 15.27 -7.73
CA ARG A 335 1.80 15.48 -7.86
C ARG A 335 1.13 14.28 -8.55
N GLN A 336 1.82 13.72 -9.55
CA GLN A 336 1.34 12.60 -10.36
C GLN A 336 1.75 11.22 -9.81
N SER A 337 2.92 11.13 -9.17
CA SER A 337 3.52 9.91 -8.62
C SER A 337 4.11 10.15 -7.23
N ASP A 338 4.49 9.10 -6.50
CA ASP A 338 5.26 9.15 -5.25
C ASP A 338 4.88 10.24 -4.21
N ARG A 339 3.58 10.34 -3.88
CA ARG A 339 3.07 11.27 -2.87
C ARG A 339 3.61 11.01 -1.45
N GLU A 340 4.01 9.77 -1.19
CA GLU A 340 4.60 9.32 0.07
C GLU A 340 6.09 9.67 0.17
N GLU A 341 6.73 10.14 -0.91
CA GLU A 341 8.16 10.45 -0.98
C GLU A 341 9.06 9.25 -0.64
N MET A 342 8.71 8.08 -1.18
CA MET A 342 9.44 6.82 -0.99
C MET A 342 10.78 6.83 -1.72
N PHE A 343 10.90 7.64 -2.78
CA PHE A 343 12.12 7.80 -3.56
C PHE A 343 12.57 9.26 -3.65
N ARG A 344 13.88 9.43 -3.87
CA ARG A 344 14.51 10.70 -4.20
C ARG A 344 15.37 10.53 -5.45
N ILE A 345 15.50 11.57 -6.25
CA ILE A 345 16.40 11.59 -7.41
C ILE A 345 17.47 12.65 -7.17
N ASP A 346 18.69 12.35 -7.60
CA ASP A 346 19.77 13.33 -7.66
C ASP A 346 19.57 14.23 -8.89
N PRO A 347 19.52 15.57 -8.71
CA PRO A 347 19.11 16.49 -9.77
C PRO A 347 20.13 16.64 -10.89
N GLU A 348 21.41 16.32 -10.68
CA GLU A 348 22.47 16.49 -11.69
C GLU A 348 22.81 15.17 -12.40
N THR A 349 22.73 14.04 -11.69
CA THR A 349 23.14 12.72 -12.22
C THR A 349 21.98 11.83 -12.66
N GLY A 350 20.73 12.17 -12.29
CA GLY A 350 19.56 11.33 -12.58
C GLY A 350 19.51 10.02 -11.79
N MET A 351 20.38 9.83 -10.79
CA MET A 351 20.38 8.63 -9.94
C MET A 351 19.21 8.67 -8.95
N VAL A 352 18.34 7.65 -9.03
CA VAL A 352 17.23 7.45 -8.10
C VAL A 352 17.69 6.61 -6.92
N TYR A 353 17.31 7.02 -5.71
CA TYR A 353 17.64 6.38 -4.45
C TYR A 353 16.37 6.11 -3.62
N VAL A 354 16.43 5.05 -2.82
CA VAL A 354 15.46 4.79 -1.74
C VAL A 354 15.51 5.94 -0.73
N ASN A 355 14.37 6.52 -0.37
CA ASN A 355 14.23 7.65 0.56
C ASN A 355 13.52 7.27 1.87
N LYS A 356 12.71 6.21 1.86
CA LYS A 356 12.05 5.61 3.03
C LYS A 356 12.16 4.09 2.96
N ALA A 357 11.96 3.41 4.09
CA ALA A 357 11.86 1.96 4.11
C ALA A 357 10.77 1.49 3.13
N LEU A 358 11.06 0.41 2.41
CA LEU A 358 10.13 -0.26 1.51
C LEU A 358 9.53 -1.47 2.25
N ASP A 359 8.41 -1.95 1.74
CA ASP A 359 7.57 -2.99 2.36
C ASP A 359 6.77 -3.61 1.20
N PHE A 360 7.01 -4.89 0.92
CA PHE A 360 6.48 -5.64 -0.21
C PHE A 360 5.00 -5.96 0.01
N GLU A 361 4.63 -6.40 1.21
CA GLU A 361 3.27 -6.76 1.67
C GLU A 361 2.33 -5.57 1.53
N SER A 362 2.81 -4.37 1.83
CA SER A 362 2.11 -3.11 1.62
C SER A 362 2.08 -2.71 0.14
N LYS A 363 3.20 -2.83 -0.60
CA LYS A 363 3.30 -2.26 -1.96
C LYS A 363 4.45 -2.81 -2.83
N GLU A 364 4.20 -3.95 -3.48
CA GLU A 364 5.09 -4.57 -4.49
C GLU A 364 5.62 -3.65 -5.62
N ARG A 365 4.96 -2.52 -5.94
CA ARG A 365 5.30 -1.69 -7.11
C ARG A 365 5.08 -0.19 -6.89
N HIS A 366 6.10 0.57 -7.27
CA HIS A 366 6.04 2.02 -7.39
C HIS A 366 6.21 2.43 -8.86
N GLU A 367 5.31 3.29 -9.34
CA GLU A 367 5.40 3.89 -10.67
C GLU A 367 5.69 5.39 -10.51
N LEU A 368 6.90 5.77 -10.91
CA LEU A 368 7.41 7.13 -10.83
C LEU A 368 7.31 7.81 -12.19
N VAL A 369 6.90 9.07 -12.20
CA VAL A 369 7.01 9.95 -13.36
C VAL A 369 8.23 10.83 -13.14
N ILE A 370 9.29 10.56 -13.90
CA ILE A 370 10.55 11.30 -13.83
C ILE A 370 10.53 12.39 -14.89
N VAL A 371 10.86 13.62 -14.49
CA VAL A 371 10.92 14.81 -15.35
C VAL A 371 12.37 15.21 -15.51
N ALA A 372 12.79 15.41 -16.76
CA ALA A 372 14.03 16.11 -17.11
C ALA A 372 13.63 17.49 -17.64
N ARG A 373 14.24 18.53 -17.07
CA ARG A 373 13.95 19.93 -17.41
C ARG A 373 15.26 20.66 -17.62
N ASP A 374 15.36 21.49 -18.65
CA ASP A 374 16.55 22.30 -18.86
C ASP A 374 16.64 23.50 -17.87
N ARG A 375 17.68 24.34 -18.03
CA ARG A 375 17.86 25.60 -17.30
C ARG A 375 17.83 26.83 -18.22
N GLY A 376 17.19 26.73 -19.37
CA GLY A 376 16.99 27.84 -20.29
C GLY A 376 16.09 28.95 -19.76
N ALA A 377 16.04 30.09 -20.44
CA ALA A 377 15.23 31.23 -20.01
C ALA A 377 13.72 30.96 -20.06
N GLN A 378 13.28 30.05 -20.94
CA GLN A 378 11.94 29.47 -20.98
C GLN A 378 12.09 27.94 -20.96
N PRO A 379 12.15 27.31 -19.77
CA PRO A 379 12.53 25.91 -19.70
C PRO A 379 11.54 24.97 -20.37
N LEU A 380 12.08 24.06 -21.18
CA LEU A 380 11.39 22.92 -21.74
C LEU A 380 11.57 21.71 -20.82
N GLU A 381 10.65 20.75 -20.94
CA GLU A 381 10.65 19.54 -20.11
C GLU A 381 10.19 18.32 -20.91
N ALA A 382 10.72 17.16 -20.52
CA ALA A 382 10.21 15.86 -20.93
C ALA A 382 9.96 14.98 -19.72
N SER A 383 9.10 13.98 -19.88
CA SER A 383 8.75 13.02 -18.84
C SER A 383 8.93 11.58 -19.32
N THR A 384 9.34 10.70 -18.42
CA THR A 384 9.44 9.25 -18.63
C THR A 384 8.90 8.49 -17.42
N PHE A 385 8.59 7.20 -17.59
CA PHE A 385 8.09 6.35 -16.51
C PHE A 385 9.21 5.46 -15.97
N LEU A 386 9.39 5.43 -14.65
CA LEU A 386 10.24 4.45 -13.97
C LEU A 386 9.36 3.54 -13.10
N SER A 387 9.35 2.25 -13.43
CA SER A 387 8.63 1.22 -12.70
C SER A 387 9.59 0.47 -11.79
N ILE A 388 9.47 0.68 -10.49
CA ILE A 388 10.27 0.02 -9.47
C ILE A 388 9.42 -1.11 -8.91
N ARG A 389 9.89 -2.35 -9.08
CA ARG A 389 9.34 -3.53 -8.40
C ARG A 389 10.14 -3.72 -7.11
N VAL A 390 9.42 -3.75 -6.00
CA VAL A 390 9.98 -4.24 -4.73
C VAL A 390 10.10 -5.76 -4.86
N THR A 391 11.24 -6.33 -4.45
CA THR A 391 11.42 -7.78 -4.36
C THR A 391 11.36 -8.20 -2.91
N ASP A 392 10.35 -9.02 -2.63
CA ASP A 392 10.11 -9.78 -1.41
C ASP A 392 11.38 -10.35 -0.79
N VAL A 393 11.55 -10.13 0.50
CA VAL A 393 12.58 -10.69 1.37
C VAL A 393 11.88 -11.28 2.60
N ASN A 394 12.14 -12.56 2.86
CA ASN A 394 11.56 -13.32 3.98
C ASN A 394 11.86 -12.65 5.35
N ASP A 395 10.96 -11.78 5.81
CA ASP A 395 11.09 -10.95 7.02
C ASP A 395 9.87 -10.99 7.94
N ASN A 396 8.75 -11.59 7.50
CA ASN A 396 7.66 -11.99 8.35
C ASN A 396 7.79 -13.48 8.73
N GLN A 397 7.28 -13.82 9.91
CA GLN A 397 7.19 -15.21 10.36
C GLN A 397 5.77 -15.76 10.13
N PRO A 398 5.59 -17.08 9.94
CA PRO A 398 4.28 -17.68 9.75
C PRO A 398 3.29 -17.34 10.89
N ASP A 399 2.06 -16.92 10.56
CA ASP A 399 0.98 -16.82 11.56
C ASP A 399 0.25 -18.15 11.72
N ILE A 400 0.05 -18.58 12.96
CA ILE A 400 -0.57 -19.86 13.33
C ILE A 400 -1.95 -19.60 13.95
N THR A 401 -2.99 -19.88 13.17
CA THR A 401 -4.39 -19.85 13.63
C THR A 401 -4.87 -21.26 13.96
N VAL A 402 -5.27 -21.49 15.22
CA VAL A 402 -5.84 -22.75 15.72
C VAL A 402 -7.33 -22.55 15.99
N ILE A 403 -8.17 -23.43 15.44
CA ILE A 403 -9.62 -23.44 15.63
C ILE A 403 -10.01 -24.80 16.18
N PHE A 404 -10.47 -24.85 17.43
CA PHE A 404 -10.95 -26.09 18.06
C PHE A 404 -12.30 -26.49 17.50
N LEU A 405 -12.54 -27.80 17.43
CA LEU A 405 -13.74 -28.39 16.83
C LEU A 405 -14.77 -28.85 17.88
N SER A 406 -14.59 -28.46 19.15
CA SER A 406 -15.60 -28.62 20.19
C SER A 406 -16.82 -27.73 19.93
N ASP A 407 -17.96 -28.06 20.53
CA ASP A 407 -19.22 -27.31 20.41
C ASP A 407 -19.11 -25.83 20.83
N ASP A 408 -18.17 -25.51 21.72
CA ASP A 408 -17.91 -24.17 22.24
C ASP A 408 -16.63 -23.50 21.67
N ALA A 409 -15.96 -24.14 20.71
CA ALA A 409 -14.67 -23.75 20.12
C ALA A 409 -13.54 -23.50 21.15
N THR A 410 -13.60 -24.12 22.33
CA THR A 410 -12.55 -24.10 23.35
C THR A 410 -11.61 -25.32 23.21
N PRO A 411 -10.39 -25.31 23.77
CA PRO A 411 -9.47 -26.45 23.69
C PRO A 411 -9.93 -27.63 24.56
N LYS A 412 -10.88 -28.41 24.05
CA LYS A 412 -11.48 -29.58 24.71
C LYS A 412 -11.66 -30.76 23.75
N ILE A 413 -11.56 -31.97 24.27
CA ILE A 413 -11.90 -33.23 23.57
C ILE A 413 -12.47 -34.24 24.58
N SER A 414 -13.40 -35.10 24.18
CA SER A 414 -13.89 -36.18 25.06
C SER A 414 -12.86 -37.30 25.20
N GLU A 415 -12.78 -37.96 26.35
CA GLU A 415 -11.94 -39.17 26.47
C GLU A 415 -12.46 -40.33 25.62
N SER A 416 -13.78 -40.41 25.43
CA SER A 416 -14.43 -41.36 24.53
C SER A 416 -14.19 -41.08 23.03
N ALA A 417 -13.37 -40.07 22.70
CA ALA A 417 -13.03 -39.74 21.32
C ALA A 417 -12.34 -40.90 20.59
N GLN A 418 -12.74 -41.13 19.34
CA GLN A 418 -12.26 -42.26 18.56
C GLN A 418 -10.91 -41.98 17.90
N LEU A 419 -10.15 -43.04 17.61
CA LEU A 419 -8.92 -42.92 16.83
C LEU A 419 -9.21 -42.31 15.46
N GLY A 420 -8.52 -41.20 15.15
CA GLY A 420 -8.73 -40.38 13.96
C GLY A 420 -9.77 -39.26 14.11
N GLU A 421 -10.37 -39.08 15.30
CA GLU A 421 -11.29 -37.96 15.58
C GLU A 421 -10.55 -36.62 15.59
N PHE A 422 -11.20 -35.57 15.08
CA PHE A 422 -10.58 -34.26 14.87
C PHE A 422 -10.73 -33.35 16.09
N VAL A 423 -9.61 -32.92 16.65
CA VAL A 423 -9.57 -32.03 17.84
C VAL A 423 -9.58 -30.56 17.43
N ALA A 424 -8.73 -30.20 16.46
CA ALA A 424 -8.54 -28.82 16.03
C ALA A 424 -8.13 -28.74 14.56
N ARG A 425 -8.51 -27.64 13.91
CA ARG A 425 -8.00 -27.23 12.60
C ARG A 425 -6.93 -26.17 12.78
N ILE A 426 -5.75 -26.45 12.25
CA ILE A 426 -4.64 -25.51 12.16
C ILE A 426 -4.61 -24.95 10.74
N SER A 427 -4.56 -23.62 10.65
CA SER A 427 -4.31 -22.87 9.43
C SER A 427 -3.04 -22.07 9.65
N VAL A 428 -2.10 -22.17 8.74
CA VAL A 428 -0.88 -21.36 8.72
C VAL A 428 -0.96 -20.42 7.52
N SER A 429 -0.58 -19.17 7.71
CA SER A 429 -0.48 -18.18 6.65
C SER A 429 0.75 -17.32 6.86
N ASP A 430 1.56 -17.22 5.82
CA ASP A 430 2.69 -16.29 5.77
C ASP A 430 2.28 -15.03 4.99
N PRO A 431 2.59 -13.81 5.46
CA PRO A 431 2.52 -12.60 4.65
C PRO A 431 3.44 -12.67 3.42
N ASP A 432 4.64 -13.25 3.60
CA ASP A 432 5.68 -13.32 2.58
C ASP A 432 5.26 -14.27 1.44
N SER A 433 5.62 -13.94 0.19
CA SER A 433 5.24 -14.57 -1.08
C SER A 433 4.27 -15.75 -1.04
N ARG A 434 3.05 -15.49 -1.55
CA ARG A 434 1.94 -16.44 -1.77
C ARG A 434 2.25 -17.69 -2.62
N THR A 435 3.46 -17.87 -3.12
CA THR A 435 3.83 -19.04 -3.95
C THR A 435 5.19 -19.67 -3.66
N GLU A 436 6.12 -18.98 -3.00
CA GLU A 436 7.49 -19.48 -2.79
C GLU A 436 7.82 -19.71 -1.31
N TYR A 437 7.28 -18.89 -0.40
CA TYR A 437 7.45 -19.05 1.05
C TYR A 437 6.24 -19.69 1.75
N SER A 438 5.05 -19.63 1.15
CA SER A 438 3.79 -20.16 1.71
C SER A 438 3.74 -21.68 1.99
N ASN A 439 4.78 -22.45 1.62
CA ASN A 439 4.91 -23.87 1.93
C ASN A 439 5.52 -24.08 3.32
N ALA A 440 4.90 -23.49 4.35
CA ALA A 440 5.33 -23.66 5.72
C ALA A 440 5.28 -25.13 6.14
N THR A 441 6.38 -25.63 6.70
CA THR A 441 6.42 -26.95 7.33
C THR A 441 5.83 -26.85 8.74
N VAL A 442 4.77 -27.63 9.00
CA VAL A 442 4.04 -27.59 10.28
C VAL A 442 4.26 -28.89 11.04
N THR A 443 4.68 -28.77 12.30
CA THR A 443 4.93 -29.88 13.22
C THR A 443 4.09 -29.71 14.49
N LEU A 444 3.60 -30.83 15.02
CA LEU A 444 2.93 -30.91 16.32
C LEU A 444 3.86 -31.63 17.29
N THR A 445 4.07 -31.05 18.46
CA THR A 445 4.84 -31.64 19.57
C THR A 445 4.04 -31.56 20.87
N GLY A 446 4.48 -32.31 21.89
CA GLY A 446 3.72 -32.49 23.14
C GLY A 446 2.70 -33.63 23.04
N GLY A 447 1.71 -33.63 23.94
CA GLY A 447 0.60 -34.59 23.92
C GLY A 447 0.96 -36.08 24.12
N GLU A 448 2.19 -36.39 24.54
CA GLU A 448 2.74 -37.75 24.79
C GLU A 448 2.51 -38.79 23.66
N GLY A 449 2.27 -38.32 22.43
CA GLY A 449 1.93 -39.17 21.28
C GLY A 449 0.50 -39.71 21.27
N HIS A 450 -0.42 -39.10 22.03
CA HIS A 450 -1.86 -39.31 21.90
C HIS A 450 -2.48 -38.50 20.76
N PHE A 451 -1.78 -37.46 20.28
CA PHE A 451 -2.23 -36.58 19.21
C PHE A 451 -1.25 -36.55 18.04
N GLY A 452 -1.80 -36.65 16.84
CA GLY A 452 -1.07 -36.57 15.58
C GLY A 452 -1.51 -35.39 14.72
N LEU A 453 -0.74 -35.11 13.67
CA LEU A 453 -1.04 -34.07 12.69
C LEU A 453 -1.27 -34.72 11.32
N THR A 454 -2.46 -34.53 10.76
CA THR A 454 -2.79 -34.97 9.40
C THR A 454 -3.11 -33.77 8.50
N THR A 455 -2.87 -33.89 7.20
CA THR A 455 -3.15 -32.83 6.21
C THR A 455 -4.00 -33.40 5.08
N ARG A 456 -4.91 -32.58 4.53
CA ARG A 456 -5.74 -32.96 3.37
C ARG A 456 -5.26 -32.33 2.07
N ASP A 457 -4.91 -31.05 2.10
CA ASP A 457 -4.70 -30.22 0.89
C ASP A 457 -3.47 -29.30 1.01
N ASN A 458 -2.43 -29.70 1.76
CA ASN A 458 -1.19 -28.95 2.08
C ASN A 458 -1.34 -27.59 2.78
N ILE A 459 -2.54 -26.99 2.83
CA ILE A 459 -2.81 -25.68 3.45
C ILE A 459 -3.49 -25.83 4.82
N ILE A 460 -4.29 -26.89 4.99
CA ILE A 460 -5.08 -27.14 6.19
C ILE A 460 -4.55 -28.40 6.89
N TYR A 461 -4.16 -28.23 8.14
CA TYR A 461 -3.73 -29.30 9.02
C TYR A 461 -4.82 -29.57 10.07
N LEU A 462 -4.96 -30.84 10.46
CA LEU A 462 -5.95 -31.31 11.42
C LEU A 462 -5.21 -32.06 12.52
N VAL A 463 -5.43 -31.65 13.77
CA VAL A 463 -5.00 -32.41 14.95
C VAL A 463 -5.98 -33.57 15.13
N VAL A 464 -5.45 -34.78 15.21
CA VAL A 464 -6.23 -36.02 15.35
C VAL A 464 -5.81 -36.81 16.58
N VAL A 465 -6.74 -37.57 17.14
CA VAL A 465 -6.47 -38.55 18.20
C VAL A 465 -5.79 -39.78 17.61
N GLU A 466 -4.56 -40.09 18.01
CA GLU A 466 -3.80 -41.28 17.56
C GLU A 466 -3.76 -42.42 18.58
N ARG A 467 -4.06 -42.14 19.85
CA ARG A 467 -4.20 -43.15 20.92
C ARG A 467 -5.44 -42.86 21.76
N PRO A 468 -6.03 -43.85 22.44
CA PRO A 468 -7.12 -43.62 23.38
C PRO A 468 -6.75 -42.56 24.41
N LEU A 469 -7.75 -41.84 24.90
CA LEU A 469 -7.63 -40.87 25.97
C LEU A 469 -8.31 -41.45 27.22
N ASP A 470 -7.80 -41.08 28.38
CA ASP A 470 -8.26 -41.50 29.71
C ASP A 470 -8.05 -40.27 30.61
N ARG A 471 -9.14 -39.71 31.16
CA ARG A 471 -9.11 -38.47 31.93
C ARG A 471 -8.61 -38.71 33.36
N GLU A 472 -8.85 -39.90 33.91
CA GLU A 472 -8.35 -40.33 35.22
C GLU A 472 -6.83 -40.51 35.22
N GLU A 473 -6.26 -40.98 34.11
CA GLU A 473 -4.82 -41.00 33.86
C GLU A 473 -4.29 -39.59 33.56
N GLN A 474 -4.85 -38.86 32.59
CA GLN A 474 -4.39 -37.52 32.22
C GLN A 474 -5.49 -36.59 31.66
N SER A 475 -6.07 -35.78 32.54
CA SER A 475 -7.09 -34.77 32.20
C SER A 475 -6.62 -33.56 31.37
N VAL A 476 -5.30 -33.33 31.23
CA VAL A 476 -4.76 -32.16 30.49
C VAL A 476 -3.51 -32.52 29.69
N TYR A 477 -3.51 -32.15 28.41
CA TYR A 477 -2.36 -32.24 27.53
C TYR A 477 -1.88 -30.86 27.11
N GLU A 478 -0.57 -30.65 27.10
CA GLU A 478 0.06 -29.48 26.48
C GLU A 478 0.54 -29.86 25.08
N LEU A 479 0.11 -29.08 24.09
CA LEU A 479 0.42 -29.26 22.68
C LEU A 479 1.09 -27.99 22.16
N SER A 480 2.18 -28.15 21.41
CA SER A 480 2.83 -27.05 20.69
C SER A 480 2.79 -27.28 19.20
N VAL A 481 2.32 -26.28 18.46
CA VAL A 481 2.35 -26.26 16.99
C VAL A 481 3.47 -25.32 16.57
N GLU A 482 4.43 -25.85 15.85
CA GLU A 482 5.52 -25.08 15.24
C GLU A 482 5.28 -25.02 13.73
N ALA A 483 5.46 -23.84 13.15
CA ALA A 483 5.43 -23.62 11.71
C ALA A 483 6.71 -22.91 11.28
N THR A 484 7.44 -23.50 10.34
CA THR A 484 8.68 -22.94 9.77
C THR A 484 8.49 -22.69 8.28
N ASP A 485 8.78 -21.48 7.81
CA ASP A 485 8.70 -21.11 6.40
C ASP A 485 9.73 -21.85 5.51
N ALA A 486 9.74 -21.54 4.22
CA ALA A 486 10.73 -22.04 3.25
C ALA A 486 11.85 -21.02 2.96
N GLY A 487 12.01 -20.00 3.80
CA GLY A 487 12.94 -18.89 3.66
C GLY A 487 14.41 -19.27 3.78
N THR A 488 15.29 -18.30 3.53
CA THR A 488 16.75 -18.46 3.75
C THR A 488 17.35 -17.15 4.26
N PRO A 489 17.61 -17.03 5.58
CA PRO A 489 17.34 -18.01 6.64
C PRO A 489 15.83 -18.24 6.83
N PRO A 490 15.41 -19.42 7.29
CA PRO A 490 14.00 -19.66 7.58
C PRO A 490 13.60 -19.00 8.91
N LEU A 491 12.37 -18.50 8.99
CA LEU A 491 11.73 -18.02 10.21
C LEU A 491 10.71 -19.05 10.71
N CYS A 492 10.57 -19.12 12.03
CA CYS A 492 9.69 -20.07 12.69
C CYS A 492 8.78 -19.38 13.71
N ALA A 493 7.56 -19.88 13.80
CA ALA A 493 6.56 -19.49 14.79
C ALA A 493 6.16 -20.70 15.62
N GLU A 494 5.93 -20.49 16.92
CA GLU A 494 5.47 -21.52 17.84
C GLU A 494 4.19 -21.06 18.53
N ARG A 495 3.21 -21.97 18.67
CA ARG A 495 1.96 -21.72 19.39
C ARG A 495 1.58 -22.90 20.27
N THR A 496 1.69 -22.70 21.58
CA THR A 496 1.26 -23.65 22.60
C THR A 496 -0.21 -23.48 22.98
N PHE A 497 -0.88 -24.59 23.29
CA PHE A 497 -2.21 -24.59 23.92
C PHE A 497 -2.39 -25.79 24.85
N ARG A 498 -3.21 -25.60 25.89
CA ARG A 498 -3.58 -26.65 26.84
C ARG A 498 -4.94 -27.22 26.46
N LEU A 499 -4.93 -28.47 26.03
CA LEU A 499 -6.10 -29.26 25.68
C LEU A 499 -6.63 -29.97 26.93
N LEU A 500 -7.89 -29.73 27.26
CA LEU A 500 -8.57 -30.41 28.36
C LEU A 500 -9.29 -31.67 27.84
N VAL A 501 -9.15 -32.78 28.54
CA VAL A 501 -9.98 -33.96 28.32
C VAL A 501 -11.28 -33.78 29.11
N THR A 502 -12.43 -33.99 28.46
CA THR A 502 -13.74 -33.88 29.11
C THR A 502 -14.28 -35.25 29.48
N ASP A 503 -14.68 -35.32 30.75
CA ASP A 503 -15.23 -36.45 31.49
C ASP A 503 -16.42 -37.16 30.82
N VAL A 504 -16.38 -38.49 30.89
CA VAL A 504 -17.41 -39.45 30.46
C VAL A 504 -17.64 -40.42 31.62
N ASN A 505 -18.91 -40.75 31.91
CA ASN A 505 -19.24 -41.61 33.04
C ASN A 505 -18.94 -43.09 32.75
N ASP A 506 -17.68 -43.51 32.82
CA ASP A 506 -17.24 -44.88 32.54
C ASP A 506 -16.63 -45.62 33.76
N ASN A 507 -16.26 -44.91 34.84
CA ASN A 507 -16.03 -45.53 36.14
C ASN A 507 -17.35 -45.70 36.91
N ALA A 508 -17.38 -46.69 37.80
CA ALA A 508 -18.51 -46.93 38.68
C ALA A 508 -18.08 -46.71 40.14
N PRO A 509 -18.98 -46.24 41.03
CA PRO A 509 -18.61 -45.93 42.41
C PRO A 509 -18.03 -47.16 43.11
N LYS A 510 -16.81 -47.08 43.62
CA LYS A 510 -16.10 -48.22 44.21
C LYS A 510 -16.06 -48.12 45.74
N PHE A 511 -16.72 -49.06 46.41
CA PHE A 511 -16.65 -49.19 47.87
C PHE A 511 -15.22 -49.47 48.35
N GLU A 512 -14.87 -48.92 49.52
CA GLU A 512 -13.60 -49.18 50.21
C GLU A 512 -13.43 -50.68 50.53
N HIS A 513 -14.52 -51.33 50.92
CA HIS A 513 -14.58 -52.76 51.23
C HIS A 513 -15.80 -53.42 50.55
N GLU A 514 -15.64 -54.63 50.01
CA GLU A 514 -16.77 -55.44 49.48
C GLU A 514 -17.75 -55.90 50.57
N ARG A 515 -17.24 -56.00 51.81
CA ARG A 515 -17.95 -56.56 52.96
C ARG A 515 -17.60 -55.77 54.22
N TYR A 516 -18.62 -55.30 54.92
CA TYR A 516 -18.51 -54.61 56.21
C TYR A 516 -19.18 -55.44 57.30
N GLU A 517 -18.66 -55.37 58.53
CA GLU A 517 -19.29 -55.97 59.70
C GLU A 517 -19.62 -54.87 60.72
N ALA A 518 -20.81 -54.94 61.30
CA ALA A 518 -21.30 -54.00 62.30
C ALA A 518 -21.94 -54.76 63.47
N HIS A 519 -22.00 -54.11 64.63
CA HIS A 519 -22.57 -54.67 65.86
C HIS A 519 -23.61 -53.71 66.43
N LEU A 520 -24.78 -54.24 66.77
CA LEU A 520 -25.89 -53.46 67.29
C LEU A 520 -26.49 -54.17 68.52
N LEU A 521 -26.92 -53.41 69.53
CA LEU A 521 -27.65 -53.98 70.66
C LEU A 521 -29.14 -54.03 70.30
N GLU A 522 -29.86 -55.03 70.78
CA GLU A 522 -31.29 -55.14 70.53
C GLU A 522 -32.11 -53.94 71.04
N ALA A 523 -31.81 -53.43 72.24
CA ALA A 523 -32.42 -52.20 72.78
C ALA A 523 -31.90 -50.90 72.13
N SER A 524 -31.37 -50.95 70.90
CA SER A 524 -31.06 -49.75 70.13
C SER A 524 -32.34 -49.08 69.66
N GLU A 525 -32.56 -47.86 70.15
CA GLU A 525 -33.67 -47.00 69.74
C GLU A 525 -33.63 -46.68 68.22
N PRO A 526 -34.77 -46.40 67.57
CA PRO A 526 -34.82 -45.84 66.23
C PRO A 526 -33.95 -44.58 66.10
N GLY A 527 -33.18 -44.49 65.02
CA GLY A 527 -32.20 -43.43 64.76
C GLY A 527 -30.77 -43.74 65.26
N THR A 528 -30.52 -44.92 65.84
CA THR A 528 -29.18 -45.34 66.25
C THR A 528 -28.29 -45.59 65.03
N SER A 529 -27.10 -44.99 65.02
CA SER A 529 -26.08 -45.20 63.98
C SER A 529 -25.48 -46.60 64.07
N VAL A 530 -25.46 -47.33 62.95
CA VAL A 530 -24.97 -48.70 62.86
C VAL A 530 -23.54 -48.74 62.31
N ILE A 531 -23.34 -48.18 61.10
CA ILE A 531 -22.06 -48.06 60.42
C ILE A 531 -22.19 -47.03 59.29
N GLN A 532 -21.10 -46.39 58.91
CA GLN A 532 -21.02 -45.56 57.71
C GLN A 532 -20.19 -46.31 56.66
N VAL A 533 -20.74 -46.46 55.45
CA VAL A 533 -20.01 -47.04 54.31
C VAL A 533 -19.50 -45.93 53.41
N PHE A 534 -18.40 -46.18 52.69
CA PHE A 534 -17.78 -45.21 51.80
C PHE A 534 -17.47 -45.84 50.45
N ALA A 535 -17.80 -45.13 49.39
CA ALA A 535 -17.44 -45.42 48.01
C ALA A 535 -16.86 -44.16 47.36
N ILE A 536 -15.82 -44.36 46.55
CA ILE A 536 -15.14 -43.33 45.76
C ILE A 536 -15.45 -43.61 44.30
N ASP A 537 -15.83 -42.57 43.57
CA ASP A 537 -15.84 -42.58 42.12
C ASP A 537 -14.67 -41.74 41.60
N LEU A 538 -14.16 -42.07 40.40
CA LEU A 538 -12.95 -41.45 39.83
C LEU A 538 -13.27 -40.33 38.82
N ASP A 539 -14.47 -40.35 38.23
CA ASP A 539 -14.96 -39.39 37.24
C ASP A 539 -15.03 -37.93 37.80
N GLU A 540 -15.70 -37.00 37.10
CA GLU A 540 -15.82 -35.59 37.49
C GLU A 540 -17.25 -35.12 37.76
N GLY A 541 -17.40 -34.28 38.78
CA GLY A 541 -18.60 -33.49 39.00
C GLY A 541 -19.84 -34.32 39.32
N VAL A 542 -20.75 -34.44 38.36
CA VAL A 542 -22.00 -35.24 38.53
C VAL A 542 -21.79 -36.72 38.29
N ASN A 543 -20.80 -37.08 37.48
CA ASN A 543 -20.43 -38.46 37.24
C ASN A 543 -19.73 -39.03 38.49
N SER A 544 -18.94 -38.20 39.19
CA SER A 544 -18.38 -38.60 40.49
C SER A 544 -19.36 -38.56 41.68
N ALA A 545 -20.62 -38.15 41.49
CA ALA A 545 -21.52 -37.80 42.59
C ALA A 545 -22.31 -39.00 43.13
N VAL A 546 -21.66 -39.78 44.00
CA VAL A 546 -22.20 -40.99 44.62
C VAL A 546 -23.45 -40.74 45.48
N ARG A 547 -24.46 -41.59 45.29
CA ARG A 547 -25.69 -41.72 46.08
C ARG A 547 -25.83 -43.14 46.62
N TYR A 548 -26.12 -43.28 47.90
CA TYR A 548 -26.25 -44.56 48.57
C TYR A 548 -27.71 -44.99 48.70
N SER A 549 -27.98 -46.29 48.51
CA SER A 549 -29.31 -46.87 48.72
C SER A 549 -29.25 -48.30 49.28
N LEU A 550 -30.31 -48.73 49.98
CA LEU A 550 -30.41 -50.06 50.59
C LEU A 550 -31.39 -50.95 49.84
N ALA A 551 -30.99 -52.17 49.53
CA ALA A 551 -31.88 -53.19 48.98
C ALA A 551 -32.70 -53.85 50.11
N ASN A 552 -34.03 -53.70 50.06
CA ASN A 552 -35.00 -54.47 50.86
C ASN A 552 -34.71 -54.52 52.38
N ALA A 553 -34.30 -53.41 52.99
CA ALA A 553 -34.10 -53.30 54.44
C ALA A 553 -35.41 -52.90 55.15
N THR A 554 -35.79 -53.65 56.20
CA THR A 554 -37.00 -53.37 57.02
C THR A 554 -36.70 -52.55 58.27
N TRP A 555 -35.57 -52.80 58.92
CA TRP A 555 -35.19 -52.15 60.19
C TRP A 555 -34.17 -51.01 60.02
N PHE A 556 -33.65 -50.82 58.80
CA PHE A 556 -32.52 -49.92 58.55
C PHE A 556 -32.83 -48.99 57.38
N ALA A 557 -32.36 -47.75 57.50
CA ALA A 557 -32.27 -46.78 56.42
C ALA A 557 -30.80 -46.39 56.24
N ILE A 558 -30.49 -45.84 55.06
CA ILE A 558 -29.19 -45.25 54.77
C ILE A 558 -29.41 -43.80 54.36
N ASP A 559 -28.57 -42.90 54.85
CA ASP A 559 -28.51 -41.55 54.35
C ASP A 559 -27.89 -41.53 52.95
N GLU A 560 -28.63 -40.99 51.97
CA GLU A 560 -28.31 -41.04 50.55
C GLU A 560 -26.96 -40.37 50.22
N THR A 561 -26.50 -39.42 51.04
CA THR A 561 -25.30 -38.59 50.75
C THR A 561 -24.09 -38.97 51.58
N THR A 562 -24.28 -39.42 52.80
CA THR A 562 -23.20 -39.73 53.75
C THR A 562 -22.89 -41.22 53.84
N GLY A 563 -23.78 -42.10 53.37
CA GLY A 563 -23.63 -43.54 53.49
C GLY A 563 -23.82 -44.07 54.92
N LEU A 564 -24.36 -43.25 55.84
CA LEU A 564 -24.61 -43.63 57.22
C LEU A 564 -25.87 -44.50 57.33
N ILE A 565 -25.71 -45.73 57.81
CA ILE A 565 -26.81 -46.65 58.10
C ILE A 565 -27.32 -46.40 59.52
N THR A 566 -28.63 -46.21 59.66
CA THR A 566 -29.32 -46.01 60.95
C THR A 566 -30.51 -46.97 61.12
N THR A 567 -30.89 -47.27 62.37
CA THR A 567 -32.13 -47.99 62.67
C THR A 567 -33.36 -47.12 62.37
N VAL A 568 -34.42 -47.71 61.82
CA VAL A 568 -35.72 -47.05 61.53
C VAL A 568 -36.81 -47.54 62.48
N THR A 569 -36.72 -48.79 62.90
CA THR A 569 -37.56 -49.43 63.90
C THR A 569 -36.67 -50.05 64.96
N HIS A 570 -37.27 -50.54 66.04
CA HIS A 570 -36.57 -51.50 66.90
C HIS A 570 -36.16 -52.71 66.05
N VAL A 571 -34.97 -53.24 66.35
CA VAL A 571 -34.45 -54.51 65.84
C VAL A 571 -34.86 -55.62 66.79
N ASP A 572 -34.97 -56.84 66.28
CA ASP A 572 -35.49 -58.02 66.98
C ASP A 572 -34.54 -59.19 66.68
N CYS A 573 -33.79 -59.64 67.68
CA CYS A 573 -32.76 -60.67 67.56
C CYS A 573 -33.38 -62.02 67.18
N GLU A 574 -34.55 -62.33 67.74
CA GLU A 574 -35.28 -63.58 67.54
C GLU A 574 -35.87 -63.69 66.13
N ALA A 575 -36.26 -62.56 65.54
CA ALA A 575 -36.71 -62.46 64.16
C ALA A 575 -35.56 -62.59 63.16
N ASN A 576 -34.42 -61.92 63.42
CA ASN A 576 -33.21 -62.03 62.60
C ASN A 576 -31.95 -61.57 63.35
N PRO A 577 -31.09 -62.48 63.85
CA PRO A 577 -29.93 -62.11 64.67
C PRO A 577 -28.74 -61.60 63.86
N ALA A 578 -28.76 -61.74 62.53
CA ALA A 578 -27.64 -61.36 61.66
C ALA A 578 -28.10 -60.86 60.26
N PRO A 579 -28.89 -59.77 60.17
CA PRO A 579 -29.32 -59.23 58.89
C PRO A 579 -28.13 -58.83 58.01
N ILE A 580 -28.18 -59.27 56.76
CA ILE A 580 -27.23 -58.90 55.71
C ILE A 580 -27.93 -57.85 54.84
N LEU A 581 -27.41 -56.63 54.87
CA LEU A 581 -27.86 -55.53 54.06
C LEU A 581 -27.04 -55.48 52.77
N VAL A 582 -27.69 -55.30 51.63
CA VAL A 582 -27.01 -54.98 50.37
C VAL A 582 -27.13 -53.48 50.17
N VAL A 583 -26.00 -52.79 50.16
CA VAL A 583 -25.91 -51.36 49.89
C VAL A 583 -25.46 -51.17 48.45
N TYR A 584 -26.18 -50.34 47.71
CA TYR A 584 -25.74 -49.85 46.40
C TYR A 584 -25.14 -48.46 46.55
N ALA A 585 -24.04 -48.22 45.84
CA ALA A 585 -23.53 -46.90 45.54
C ALA A 585 -23.73 -46.68 44.04
N THR A 586 -24.46 -45.63 43.68
CA THR A 586 -24.80 -45.26 42.30
C THR A 586 -24.32 -43.84 42.07
N ASP A 587 -23.71 -43.55 40.92
CA ASP A 587 -23.37 -42.18 40.57
C ASP A 587 -24.61 -41.32 40.26
N SER A 588 -24.40 -40.06 39.85
CA SER A 588 -25.45 -39.19 39.31
C SER A 588 -25.30 -38.93 37.80
N GLY A 589 -24.53 -39.77 37.10
CA GLY A 589 -24.23 -39.67 35.69
C GLY A 589 -25.30 -40.23 34.75
N ARG A 590 -24.95 -40.31 33.46
CA ARG A 590 -25.86 -40.75 32.39
C ARG A 590 -25.13 -41.52 31.28
N PRO A 591 -25.34 -42.84 31.14
CA PRO A 591 -26.13 -43.72 32.01
C PRO A 591 -25.53 -43.80 33.43
N PRO A 592 -26.34 -43.99 34.47
CA PRO A 592 -25.80 -44.14 35.81
C PRO A 592 -25.17 -45.52 36.01
N LEU A 593 -23.95 -45.56 36.52
CA LEU A 593 -23.23 -46.76 36.93
C LEU A 593 -23.37 -46.97 38.44
N SER A 594 -23.20 -48.22 38.87
CA SER A 594 -23.36 -48.58 40.28
C SER A 594 -22.57 -49.82 40.65
N SER A 595 -22.19 -49.89 41.93
CA SER A 595 -21.66 -51.10 42.55
C SER A 595 -22.46 -51.45 43.81
N SER A 596 -22.14 -52.59 44.42
CA SER A 596 -22.79 -53.04 45.65
C SER A 596 -21.81 -53.63 46.64
N ALA A 597 -22.02 -53.37 47.93
CA ALA A 597 -21.31 -53.98 49.04
C ALA A 597 -22.29 -54.61 50.03
N THR A 598 -21.80 -55.57 50.83
CA THR A 598 -22.61 -56.25 51.85
C THR A 598 -22.26 -55.77 53.25
N VAL A 599 -23.25 -55.41 54.05
CA VAL A 599 -23.08 -55.06 55.47
C VAL A 599 -23.75 -56.13 56.31
N ARG A 600 -22.96 -56.87 57.09
CA ARG A 600 -23.48 -57.85 58.05
C ARG A 600 -23.59 -57.19 59.41
N VAL A 601 -24.82 -56.94 59.86
CA VAL A 601 -25.08 -56.43 61.20
C VAL A 601 -25.31 -57.61 62.13
N THR A 602 -24.52 -57.73 63.19
CA THR A 602 -24.74 -58.71 64.26
C THR A 602 -25.58 -58.03 65.34
N VAL A 603 -26.80 -58.53 65.56
CA VAL A 603 -27.66 -58.07 66.66
C VAL A 603 -27.27 -58.85 67.91
N HIS A 604 -27.04 -58.14 69.00
CA HIS A 604 -26.78 -58.73 70.31
C HIS A 604 -28.08 -58.77 71.11
N ASP A 605 -28.60 -60.00 71.21
CA ASP A 605 -29.66 -60.51 72.09
C ASP A 605 -29.74 -59.80 73.45
N LEU A 606 -30.96 -59.39 73.81
CA LEU A 606 -31.34 -59.06 75.17
C LEU A 606 -32.44 -59.99 75.66
N ASN A 607 -32.27 -60.50 76.88
CA ASN A 607 -33.27 -61.34 77.54
C ASN A 607 -34.52 -60.51 77.93
N ASP A 608 -35.40 -60.22 76.97
CA ASP A 608 -36.64 -59.46 77.15
C ASP A 608 -37.92 -60.31 77.02
N ASN A 609 -37.88 -61.46 76.33
CA ASN A 609 -39.00 -62.37 76.27
C ASN A 609 -39.15 -63.15 77.57
N GLU A 610 -40.35 -63.10 78.17
CA GLU A 610 -40.61 -63.93 79.33
C GLU A 610 -40.57 -65.43 78.96
N PRO A 611 -39.93 -66.28 79.76
CA PRO A 611 -39.78 -67.69 79.44
C PRO A 611 -41.07 -68.47 79.70
N ILE A 612 -41.81 -68.78 78.63
CA ILE A 612 -43.16 -69.37 78.63
C ILE A 612 -43.12 -70.88 78.92
N PHE A 613 -44.15 -71.38 79.61
CA PHE A 613 -44.41 -72.81 79.78
C PHE A 613 -45.23 -73.37 78.61
N GLU A 614 -44.88 -74.55 78.09
CA GLU A 614 -45.59 -75.24 76.99
C GLU A 614 -47.12 -75.38 77.24
N LYS A 615 -47.57 -75.40 78.50
CA LYS A 615 -48.99 -75.50 78.88
C LYS A 615 -49.33 -74.55 80.03
N PRO A 616 -50.49 -73.88 80.01
CA PRO A 616 -50.93 -72.99 81.08
C PRO A 616 -51.31 -73.72 82.37
N LEU A 617 -51.56 -75.04 82.29
CA LEU A 617 -51.88 -75.88 83.44
C LEU A 617 -51.30 -77.29 83.26
N TYR A 618 -50.61 -77.79 84.29
CA TYR A 618 -50.11 -79.16 84.34
C TYR A 618 -50.79 -79.93 85.48
N ASN A 619 -51.80 -80.73 85.13
CA ASN A 619 -52.44 -81.62 86.09
C ASN A 619 -51.65 -82.93 86.22
N ALA A 620 -51.37 -83.33 87.46
CA ALA A 620 -50.81 -84.65 87.78
C ALA A 620 -51.47 -85.21 89.04
N THR A 621 -51.84 -86.50 88.98
CA THR A 621 -52.31 -87.27 90.12
C THR A 621 -51.14 -88.04 90.73
N VAL A 622 -50.96 -87.93 92.04
CA VAL A 622 -49.86 -88.60 92.77
C VAL A 622 -50.48 -89.65 93.69
N PRO A 623 -50.18 -90.95 93.51
CA PRO A 623 -50.61 -91.98 94.46
C PRO A 623 -49.99 -91.73 95.84
N GLU A 624 -50.77 -91.86 96.91
CA GLU A 624 -50.31 -91.67 98.30
C GLU A 624 -49.12 -92.57 98.69
N ASN A 625 -48.99 -93.73 98.01
CA ASN A 625 -47.94 -94.72 98.20
C ASN A 625 -46.66 -94.44 97.37
N MET A 626 -46.51 -93.26 96.75
CA MET A 626 -45.36 -92.97 95.89
C MET A 626 -44.07 -92.78 96.72
N PRO A 627 -42.99 -93.55 96.47
CA PRO A 627 -41.76 -93.45 97.26
C PRO A 627 -41.00 -92.15 96.99
N VAL A 628 -40.32 -91.66 98.02
CA VAL A 628 -39.58 -90.38 98.04
C VAL A 628 -38.55 -90.33 96.91
N GLY A 629 -38.49 -89.19 96.21
CA GLY A 629 -37.51 -88.92 95.14
C GLY A 629 -37.98 -89.27 93.71
N ARG A 630 -39.18 -89.83 93.53
CA ARG A 630 -39.75 -90.08 92.19
C ARG A 630 -40.33 -88.79 91.59
N CYS A 631 -40.01 -88.48 90.33
CA CYS A 631 -40.67 -87.40 89.60
C CYS A 631 -42.13 -87.78 89.25
N PHE A 632 -43.08 -86.93 89.60
CA PHE A 632 -44.50 -87.03 89.23
C PHE A 632 -44.91 -86.07 88.11
N LEU A 633 -44.08 -85.07 87.82
CA LEU A 633 -44.20 -84.16 86.67
C LEU A 633 -42.86 -84.15 85.94
N LYS A 634 -42.86 -84.36 84.61
CA LYS A 634 -41.64 -84.52 83.81
C LYS A 634 -41.53 -83.63 82.56
N ASN A 635 -42.58 -82.87 82.24
CA ASN A 635 -42.75 -82.19 80.95
C ASN A 635 -43.12 -80.70 81.07
N ALA A 636 -42.66 -80.04 82.14
CA ALA A 636 -42.72 -78.58 82.25
C ALA A 636 -41.55 -77.97 81.46
N ASN A 637 -41.55 -78.16 80.13
CA ASN A 637 -40.59 -77.51 79.26
C ASN A 637 -40.87 -76.00 79.26
N LYS A 638 -39.80 -75.23 79.41
CA LYS A 638 -39.80 -73.78 79.41
C LYS A 638 -39.01 -73.34 78.18
N PHE A 639 -39.55 -72.41 77.40
CA PHE A 639 -38.90 -71.86 76.23
C PHE A 639 -38.88 -70.33 76.40
N SER A 640 -37.69 -69.74 76.50
CA SER A 640 -37.46 -68.34 76.12
C SER A 640 -36.67 -68.41 74.80
N PRO A 641 -37.04 -67.58 73.81
CA PRO A 641 -36.26 -67.43 72.58
C PRO A 641 -34.79 -67.05 72.84
N ASP A 642 -34.57 -66.00 73.64
CA ASP A 642 -33.28 -65.41 74.05
C ASP A 642 -32.42 -66.39 74.89
N ASN A 643 -32.98 -66.96 75.95
CA ASN A 643 -32.22 -67.77 76.90
C ASN A 643 -32.84 -69.14 77.23
N PRO A 644 -32.35 -70.25 76.64
CA PRO A 644 -32.81 -71.59 76.97
C PRO A 644 -32.43 -72.07 78.38
N MET A 645 -31.58 -71.35 79.14
CA MET A 645 -31.23 -71.70 80.53
C MET A 645 -32.23 -71.17 81.56
N GLY A 646 -33.46 -71.65 81.50
CA GLY A 646 -34.48 -71.36 82.51
C GLY A 646 -34.22 -72.06 83.87
N CYS A 647 -34.02 -71.29 84.94
CA CYS A 647 -34.19 -71.79 86.31
C CYS A 647 -35.67 -71.86 86.72
N PHE A 648 -35.99 -72.81 87.60
CA PHE A 648 -37.33 -73.04 88.15
C PHE A 648 -37.28 -72.97 89.68
N THR A 649 -38.18 -72.18 90.28
CA THR A 649 -38.27 -72.00 91.74
C THR A 649 -39.71 -72.19 92.21
N ARG A 650 -39.91 -72.92 93.32
CA ARG A 650 -41.24 -73.17 93.89
C ARG A 650 -41.68 -71.99 94.75
N VAL A 651 -42.74 -71.29 94.34
CA VAL A 651 -43.34 -70.19 95.12
C VAL A 651 -44.77 -70.56 95.52
N GLY A 652 -44.99 -70.81 96.81
CA GLY A 652 -46.31 -71.02 97.39
C GLY A 652 -46.94 -72.41 97.17
N ALA A 653 -47.79 -72.80 98.12
CA ALA A 653 -48.74 -73.89 97.99
C ALA A 653 -50.01 -73.49 98.74
N ALA A 654 -50.96 -72.89 98.02
CA ALA A 654 -52.29 -72.63 98.55
C ALA A 654 -53.00 -73.98 98.74
N SER A 655 -53.62 -74.18 99.90
CA SER A 655 -54.36 -75.42 100.27
C SER A 655 -53.53 -76.71 100.52
N LEU A 656 -52.37 -76.60 101.19
CA LEU A 656 -51.71 -77.75 101.85
C LEU A 656 -51.44 -77.47 103.33
N ARG A 657 -51.71 -78.46 104.19
CA ARG A 657 -51.51 -78.41 105.66
C ARG A 657 -50.01 -78.33 105.99
N PRO A 658 -49.60 -77.82 107.18
CA PRO A 658 -48.21 -77.55 107.49
C PRO A 658 -47.25 -78.73 107.29
N ALA A 659 -47.68 -79.96 107.62
CA ALA A 659 -46.89 -81.18 107.43
C ALA A 659 -46.75 -81.60 105.95
N GLU A 660 -47.76 -81.33 105.11
CA GLU A 660 -47.79 -81.72 103.69
C GLU A 660 -46.84 -80.85 102.84
N ARG A 661 -46.54 -79.62 103.29
CA ARG A 661 -45.69 -78.66 102.56
C ARG A 661 -44.26 -79.16 102.33
N ALA A 662 -43.72 -79.97 103.26
CA ALA A 662 -42.36 -80.50 103.22
C ALA A 662 -42.20 -81.77 102.37
N ALA A 663 -43.28 -82.53 102.15
CA ALA A 663 -43.25 -83.82 101.45
C ALA A 663 -43.13 -83.66 99.91
N VAL A 664 -43.66 -82.57 99.35
CA VAL A 664 -43.64 -82.32 97.91
C VAL A 664 -42.39 -81.54 97.50
N ARG A 665 -41.43 -82.22 96.85
CA ARG A 665 -40.35 -81.57 96.10
C ARG A 665 -40.61 -81.70 94.60
N ILE A 666 -40.56 -80.59 93.88
CA ILE A 666 -40.59 -80.59 92.42
C ILE A 666 -39.17 -80.91 91.94
N CYS A 667 -38.95 -82.12 91.46
CA CYS A 667 -37.68 -82.52 90.86
C CYS A 667 -37.58 -81.94 89.44
N ILE A 668 -37.04 -80.73 89.34
CA ILE A 668 -36.69 -80.12 88.04
C ILE A 668 -35.48 -80.87 87.48
N HIS A 669 -35.56 -81.29 86.22
CA HIS A 669 -34.42 -81.74 85.44
C HIS A 669 -34.34 -80.83 84.21
N SER A 670 -33.32 -79.97 84.17
CA SER A 670 -32.95 -79.31 82.92
C SER A 670 -32.28 -80.34 82.00
N THR A 671 -32.86 -80.58 80.84
CA THR A 671 -32.30 -81.41 79.78
C THR A 671 -32.04 -80.56 78.53
N MET A 672 -31.21 -79.53 78.67
CA MET A 672 -30.56 -78.88 77.52
C MET A 672 -29.07 -78.69 77.77
N THR A 673 -28.27 -79.52 77.11
CA THR A 673 -26.82 -79.36 76.98
C THR A 673 -26.51 -78.58 75.70
N ARG A 674 -26.00 -77.34 75.80
CA ARG A 674 -25.14 -76.79 74.75
C ARG A 674 -23.71 -77.31 74.96
N PRO A 675 -22.98 -77.68 73.89
CA PRO A 675 -21.58 -78.09 74.02
C PRO A 675 -20.69 -76.87 74.26
N GLY A 676 -19.93 -76.90 75.34
CA GLY A 676 -19.01 -75.83 75.73
C GLY A 676 -19.68 -74.68 76.47
N TRP A 677 -19.50 -74.67 77.80
CA TRP A 677 -19.03 -73.54 78.62
C TRP A 677 -18.94 -74.06 80.08
N ASN A 678 -17.90 -73.67 80.82
CA ASN A 678 -17.59 -74.26 82.12
C ASN A 678 -18.39 -73.62 83.26
N LYS A 679 -18.70 -74.43 84.29
CA LYS A 679 -19.44 -74.00 85.48
C LYS A 679 -18.59 -73.13 86.40
N GLY A 680 -19.18 -72.04 86.88
CA GLY A 680 -18.94 -71.41 88.17
C GLY A 680 -20.21 -71.53 89.01
#